data_AF-A0A9P6WBG6-F1
#
_entry.id   AF-A0A9P6WBG6-F1
#
_cell.length_a   1.000
_cell.length_b   1.000
_cell.length_c   1.000
_cell.angle_alpha   90.00
_cell.angle_beta   90.00
_cell.angle_gamma   90.00
#
_symmetry.space_group_name_H-M   'P 1'
#
loop_
_entity.id
_entity.type
_entity.pdbx_description
1 polymer ?
#
loop_
_entity_poly.entity_id
_entity_poly.type
_entity_poly.pdbx_seq_one_letter_code
_entity_poly.pdbx_strand_id
1 'polypeptide(L)'
;MARPTRLLRSVAPCPAPVQAAQLPPRPLPRAGAGAPPTSRRQASSSSRLSAWTSALPAAVSSGSRTAPIPTTAGANVRVADPLKLLSSELSFLRQNITSLLGSKHPALDTIAKYYFRAEGKHVRPMIVLLMSQATNGLSPRWNEVQQREADREQARREGKGMGVDEPLEQEEVLMDENPSMLDRAKDLLRNPIAAFSSSSSSPSPSDPSAASNLLPTQRRLAEITELIHVASLLHDDVIDLAATRRSAPSAPSLFGNKLSILAGDFLLARASLALSRLGSNEVVELVASVLANLVEGEVMQMKGNVPTSSASAASTTKAARSTIVSASSLSGRGPTPEIFEHYMRKTYLKTASLIAKSARATVILGGAGSRQGWVEGEAVKDIAYEYGRNLGIAFQLIDDMLDFTASAAELGKPGGGADLKLGLATAPALYAWDEFPELGELIERKFERDGDVDRAKHLILRSSGAERTFALAEQHSNAAIEALRRLPETDARDALEKIARDVLTRTNEMAVYIASAKRTAFGAFGGSLKSLTASQLGGHAAKAALAELPEGVKVDSVIFGQVLYSDPSAAYLARHVGHLAGLPVDVPALTVNRLCGSGFQTIINAAQEIKLGEADVVLTGGTDNMSLSPYTLSGASRFGTKYGVDLKLEDSLAQSLTDRVPNPTPMGITAENLANQYGITRQQCDEYAVQSQQRWKAALDAGAFEAEIAPISLPPKKRGGEPISFKQDEHPRPQATVESLAKLPPVFAKNGAVTAGNASGICDGAAANVVVSEEAVKRYGLKPLAKVVAYHVNAVEPTVMGIGPVEGIRGVLKKAGLKMEDIDLFDINEAFAAQWLAVQKELGLPMEKSNVNGGAIALGHPLAASGARITNNLVHTLHRLNKRYVVGSACIGGGQACSIVLERV
;
A
#
# COMPACT_ATOMS: atom_id res chain seq x y z
N MET A 1 53.96 -42.50 47.81
CA MET A 1 54.97 -42.27 46.75
C MET A 1 54.22 -42.20 45.42
N ALA A 2 54.44 -41.28 44.48
CA ALA A 2 55.30 -40.10 44.46
C ALA A 2 54.66 -38.94 43.64
N ARG A 3 55.23 -37.73 43.80
CA ARG A 3 54.92 -36.40 43.22
C ARG A 3 55.22 -36.29 41.70
N PRO A 4 55.07 -35.12 41.02
CA PRO A 4 54.59 -33.77 41.44
C PRO A 4 53.31 -33.34 40.64
N THR A 5 52.87 -32.09 40.39
CA THR A 5 53.38 -30.70 40.60
C THR A 5 52.19 -29.69 40.75
N ARG A 6 52.51 -28.39 40.91
CA ARG A 6 51.67 -27.19 40.66
C ARG A 6 52.57 -26.14 39.97
N LEU A 7 52.00 -25.06 39.41
CA LEU A 7 52.38 -23.64 39.72
C LEU A 7 51.54 -22.64 38.90
N LEU A 8 50.72 -21.81 39.59
CA LEU A 8 50.39 -20.38 39.33
C LEU A 8 49.75 -19.99 37.95
N ARG A 9 49.04 -18.88 37.69
CA ARG A 9 48.46 -17.68 38.39
C ARG A 9 47.50 -17.03 37.32
N SER A 10 46.56 -16.11 37.53
CA SER A 10 45.74 -15.58 38.65
C SER A 10 44.88 -14.43 38.11
N VAL A 11 43.77 -14.03 38.77
CA VAL A 11 43.30 -12.61 39.00
C VAL A 11 42.03 -12.65 39.88
N ALA A 12 41.76 -11.55 40.61
CA ALA A 12 40.80 -11.45 41.73
C ALA A 12 39.35 -11.01 41.33
N PRO A 13 38.34 -11.15 42.22
CA PRO A 13 36.91 -10.93 41.90
C PRO A 13 36.34 -9.55 42.29
N CYS A 14 35.19 -9.18 41.70
CA CYS A 14 34.40 -7.98 42.01
C CYS A 14 33.36 -8.20 43.15
N PRO A 15 32.87 -7.13 43.82
CA PRO A 15 32.01 -7.21 45.00
C PRO A 15 30.49 -7.25 44.72
N ALA A 16 29.73 -7.51 45.80
CA ALA A 16 28.29 -7.80 45.84
C ALA A 16 27.35 -6.57 45.78
N PRO A 17 26.03 -6.75 45.49
CA PRO A 17 25.08 -5.65 45.30
C PRO A 17 24.53 -5.03 46.60
N VAL A 18 24.10 -3.77 46.52
CA VAL A 18 23.57 -2.96 47.63
C VAL A 18 22.03 -2.97 47.68
N GLN A 19 21.48 -2.82 48.89
CA GLN A 19 20.06 -2.95 49.22
C GLN A 19 19.17 -1.81 48.68
N ALA A 20 17.90 -2.14 48.41
CA ALA A 20 16.84 -1.17 48.11
C ALA A 20 16.22 -0.59 49.39
N ALA A 21 15.96 0.73 49.40
CA ALA A 21 15.34 1.44 50.52
C ALA A 21 13.84 1.69 50.28
N GLN A 22 13.03 1.55 51.34
CA GLN A 22 11.60 1.86 51.35
C GLN A 22 11.34 3.35 51.66
N LEU A 23 10.27 3.92 51.10
CA LEU A 23 9.71 5.21 51.52
C LEU A 23 8.17 5.13 51.69
N PRO A 24 7.56 5.93 52.60
CA PRO A 24 6.21 5.70 53.11
C PRO A 24 5.10 6.49 52.38
N PRO A 25 3.80 6.13 52.59
CA PRO A 25 2.67 6.79 51.93
C PRO A 25 2.22 8.09 52.61
N ARG A 26 1.57 8.99 51.84
CA ARG A 26 0.81 10.14 52.37
C ARG A 26 -0.54 10.34 51.63
N PRO A 27 -1.54 11.01 52.25
CA PRO A 27 -2.95 10.71 52.01
C PRO A 27 -3.72 11.70 51.12
N LEU A 28 -4.91 11.26 50.69
CA LEU A 28 -5.99 12.07 50.10
C LEU A 28 -6.73 12.93 51.15
N PRO A 29 -7.27 14.09 50.76
CA PRO A 29 -8.40 14.72 51.43
C PRO A 29 -9.68 14.74 50.56
N ARG A 30 -10.84 14.72 51.21
CA ARG A 30 -12.20 14.74 50.61
C ARG A 30 -12.92 16.06 50.95
N ALA A 31 -13.67 16.58 49.97
CA ALA A 31 -14.92 17.36 50.06
C ALA A 31 -15.13 18.47 51.13
N GLY A 32 -15.56 19.65 50.67
CA GLY A 32 -16.21 20.70 51.47
C GLY A 32 -16.85 21.76 50.56
N ALA A 33 -18.08 22.18 50.84
CA ALA A 33 -18.87 23.10 50.00
C ALA A 33 -19.03 24.50 50.62
N GLY A 34 -19.20 25.53 49.78
CA GLY A 34 -19.55 26.89 50.23
C GLY A 34 -19.30 27.99 49.17
N ALA A 35 -20.27 28.90 49.00
CA ALA A 35 -20.23 30.14 48.21
C ALA A 35 -20.96 31.25 49.02
N PRO A 36 -21.03 32.54 48.62
CA PRO A 36 -20.32 33.36 47.62
C PRO A 36 -19.59 34.56 48.36
N PRO A 37 -19.42 35.84 47.89
CA PRO A 37 -19.55 36.47 46.56
C PRO A 37 -18.42 37.47 46.13
N THR A 38 -18.55 37.94 44.87
CA THR A 38 -18.14 39.26 44.30
C THR A 38 -16.68 39.68 44.04
N SER A 39 -16.46 40.02 42.75
CA SER A 39 -15.57 41.06 42.18
C SER A 39 -14.11 40.72 41.81
N ARG A 40 -13.89 40.39 40.52
CA ARG A 40 -12.82 41.02 39.70
C ARG A 40 -13.05 40.84 38.19
N ARG A 41 -12.97 41.99 37.50
CA ARG A 41 -12.88 42.27 36.05
C ARG A 41 -12.82 41.08 35.06
N GLN A 42 -13.79 41.02 34.16
CA GLN A 42 -13.59 40.52 32.80
C GLN A 42 -12.72 41.51 31.99
N ALA A 43 -11.92 40.99 31.06
CA ALA A 43 -11.38 41.74 29.95
C ALA A 43 -11.41 40.85 28.69
N SER A 44 -12.25 41.24 27.73
CA SER A 44 -12.33 40.62 26.42
C SER A 44 -11.26 41.16 25.48
N SER A 45 -10.60 40.30 24.72
CA SER A 45 -9.95 40.70 23.47
C SER A 45 -10.15 39.62 22.40
N SER A 46 -10.99 39.94 21.42
CA SER A 46 -11.27 39.14 20.24
C SER A 46 -10.29 39.45 19.10
N SER A 47 -10.35 38.61 18.05
CA SER A 47 -9.93 38.91 16.68
C SER A 47 -8.46 39.24 16.41
N ARG A 48 -7.72 38.23 15.93
CA ARG A 48 -6.92 38.30 14.68
C ARG A 48 -6.40 36.90 14.33
N LEU A 49 -6.95 36.31 13.25
CA LEU A 49 -6.31 35.36 12.29
C LEU A 49 -7.30 34.60 11.40
N SER A 50 -8.60 34.58 11.72
CA SER A 50 -9.65 33.88 10.94
C SER A 50 -10.10 34.61 9.65
N ALA A 51 -9.20 35.29 8.93
CA ALA A 51 -9.56 36.23 7.86
C ALA A 51 -8.48 36.41 6.76
N TRP A 52 -7.93 35.31 6.21
CA TRP A 52 -6.91 35.37 5.14
C TRP A 52 -7.09 34.37 3.97
N THR A 53 -8.24 33.69 3.87
CA THR A 53 -8.58 32.81 2.74
C THR A 53 -9.62 33.43 1.78
N SER A 54 -9.81 34.76 1.78
CA SER A 54 -10.88 35.41 1.00
C SER A 54 -10.57 36.86 0.58
N ALA A 55 -9.71 37.04 -0.44
CA ALA A 55 -9.67 38.18 -1.37
C ALA A 55 -8.51 37.97 -2.38
N LEU A 56 -8.50 38.38 -3.65
CA LEU A 56 -9.45 38.91 -4.68
C LEU A 56 -8.64 38.88 -6.03
N PRO A 57 -9.16 39.21 -7.25
CA PRO A 57 -10.34 40.00 -7.55
C PRO A 57 -11.42 39.33 -8.41
N ALA A 58 -12.66 39.80 -8.23
CA ALA A 58 -13.81 39.48 -9.05
C ALA A 58 -14.14 40.62 -10.05
N ALA A 59 -14.27 40.25 -11.32
CA ALA A 59 -15.08 40.88 -12.36
C ALA A 59 -15.27 39.77 -13.42
N VAL A 60 -16.47 39.43 -13.92
CA VAL A 60 -17.69 40.21 -14.13
C VAL A 60 -18.91 39.40 -13.66
N SER A 61 -19.94 40.05 -13.12
CA SER A 61 -21.26 39.43 -12.91
C SER A 61 -22.36 40.23 -13.60
N SER A 62 -23.12 39.59 -14.48
CA SER A 62 -24.35 40.14 -15.06
C SER A 62 -25.36 39.03 -15.37
N GLY A 63 -26.11 38.63 -14.34
CA GLY A 63 -27.50 38.17 -14.40
C GLY A 63 -27.91 37.01 -15.31
N SER A 64 -28.13 35.84 -14.71
CA SER A 64 -29.30 35.00 -15.01
C SER A 64 -29.72 34.19 -13.78
N ARG A 65 -31.02 33.92 -13.62
CA ARG A 65 -31.61 33.22 -12.46
C ARG A 65 -31.96 31.77 -12.81
N THR A 66 -31.51 30.79 -12.02
CA THR A 66 -32.21 29.49 -11.85
C THR A 66 -31.83 28.76 -10.57
N ALA A 67 -32.83 28.47 -9.73
CA ALA A 67 -33.08 27.33 -8.82
C ALA A 67 -31.95 26.68 -7.94
N PRO A 68 -32.30 26.15 -6.73
CA PRO A 68 -31.35 25.53 -5.81
C PRO A 68 -30.94 24.09 -6.17
N ILE A 69 -29.74 23.71 -5.73
CA ILE A 69 -29.07 22.42 -6.00
C ILE A 69 -29.63 21.31 -5.08
N PRO A 70 -30.01 20.13 -5.62
CA PRO A 70 -30.23 18.93 -4.82
C PRO A 70 -28.89 18.20 -4.58
N THR A 71 -28.58 17.90 -3.32
CA THR A 71 -27.42 17.08 -2.93
C THR A 71 -27.68 15.59 -3.22
N THR A 72 -26.96 15.01 -4.17
CA THR A 72 -26.96 13.55 -4.42
C THR A 72 -25.67 12.88 -3.94
N ALA A 73 -25.81 11.67 -3.41
CA ALA A 73 -24.74 10.89 -2.79
C ALA A 73 -23.62 10.50 -3.77
N GLY A 74 -22.43 10.20 -3.23
CA GLY A 74 -21.24 9.86 -4.01
C GLY A 74 -21.42 8.61 -4.88
N ALA A 75 -21.11 8.74 -6.17
CA ALA A 75 -21.10 7.64 -7.12
C ALA A 75 -19.94 6.67 -6.86
N ASN A 76 -20.19 5.37 -6.99
CA ASN A 76 -19.16 4.34 -6.95
C ASN A 76 -18.34 4.37 -8.24
N VAL A 77 -17.01 4.47 -8.13
CA VAL A 77 -16.06 4.35 -9.25
C VAL A 77 -16.18 2.95 -9.86
N ARG A 78 -16.48 2.84 -11.16
CA ARG A 78 -16.83 1.55 -11.80
C ARG A 78 -15.62 0.74 -12.29
N VAL A 79 -14.45 1.36 -12.39
CA VAL A 79 -13.26 0.78 -13.04
C VAL A 79 -12.25 0.26 -12.01
N ALA A 80 -11.97 -1.04 -12.07
CA ALA A 80 -11.00 -1.69 -11.17
C ALA A 80 -9.53 -1.41 -11.51
N ASP A 81 -9.18 -1.23 -12.79
CA ASP A 81 -7.81 -1.00 -13.25
C ASP A 81 -7.74 -0.07 -14.49
N PRO A 82 -7.14 1.13 -14.38
CA PRO A 82 -6.91 2.05 -15.50
C PRO A 82 -6.00 1.47 -16.59
N LEU A 83 -5.05 0.59 -16.25
CA LEU A 83 -4.13 -0.01 -17.23
C LEU A 83 -4.88 -0.93 -18.19
N LYS A 84 -5.89 -1.66 -17.71
CA LYS A 84 -6.71 -2.56 -18.53
C LYS A 84 -7.43 -1.83 -19.66
N LEU A 85 -7.97 -0.63 -19.41
CA LEU A 85 -8.67 0.20 -20.41
C LEU A 85 -7.77 0.65 -21.57
N LEU A 86 -6.46 0.81 -21.33
CA LEU A 86 -5.49 1.29 -22.31
C LEU A 86 -4.40 0.26 -22.66
N SER A 87 -4.62 -1.01 -22.30
CA SER A 87 -3.61 -2.07 -22.41
C SER A 87 -3.09 -2.27 -23.84
N SER A 88 -3.95 -2.16 -24.84
CA SER A 88 -3.55 -2.15 -26.25
C SER A 88 -2.69 -0.93 -26.59
N GLU A 89 -3.20 0.27 -26.33
CA GLU A 89 -2.56 1.55 -26.68
C GLU A 89 -1.19 1.73 -26.00
N LEU A 90 -1.08 1.36 -24.73
CA LEU A 90 0.18 1.42 -23.97
C LEU A 90 1.20 0.38 -24.43
N SER A 91 0.78 -0.75 -24.99
CA SER A 91 1.72 -1.77 -25.52
C SER A 91 2.45 -1.30 -26.78
N PHE A 92 1.78 -0.51 -27.64
CA PHE A 92 2.40 0.07 -28.84
C PHE A 92 3.23 1.34 -28.56
N LEU A 93 2.93 2.08 -27.49
CA LEU A 93 3.61 3.33 -27.12
C LEU A 93 5.15 3.22 -27.15
N ARG A 94 5.70 2.14 -26.56
CA ARG A 94 7.15 1.89 -26.53
C ARG A 94 7.73 1.63 -27.92
N GLN A 95 7.02 0.90 -28.78
CA GLN A 95 7.46 0.62 -30.14
C GLN A 95 7.47 1.91 -30.98
N ASN A 96 6.42 2.72 -30.88
CA ASN A 96 6.30 3.99 -31.59
C ASN A 96 7.39 4.99 -31.17
N ILE A 97 7.63 5.17 -29.87
CA ILE A 97 8.73 5.99 -29.35
C ILE A 97 10.07 5.45 -29.85
N THR A 98 10.29 4.13 -29.81
CA THR A 98 11.54 3.52 -30.32
C THR A 98 11.77 3.79 -31.81
N SER A 99 10.69 3.88 -32.61
CA SER A 99 10.75 4.24 -34.03
C SER A 99 11.04 5.73 -34.26
N LEU A 100 10.43 6.64 -33.48
CA LEU A 100 10.75 8.09 -33.51
C LEU A 100 12.23 8.37 -33.17
N LEU A 101 12.83 7.54 -32.32
CA LEU A 101 14.19 7.69 -31.82
C LEU A 101 15.25 7.00 -32.67
N GLY A 102 14.90 6.51 -33.86
CA GLY A 102 15.90 6.06 -34.84
C GLY A 102 16.97 7.13 -35.08
N SER A 103 18.22 6.69 -35.21
CA SER A 103 19.34 7.56 -35.54
C SER A 103 20.42 6.79 -36.28
N LYS A 104 21.04 7.42 -37.27
CA LYS A 104 22.23 6.88 -37.97
C LYS A 104 23.47 6.79 -37.05
N HIS A 105 23.44 7.36 -35.84
CA HIS A 105 24.56 7.34 -34.89
C HIS A 105 24.34 6.38 -33.70
N PRO A 106 25.02 5.22 -33.62
CA PRO A 106 24.72 4.16 -32.65
C PRO A 106 24.76 4.58 -31.17
N ALA A 107 25.69 5.48 -30.81
CA ALA A 107 25.79 5.96 -29.42
C ALA A 107 24.60 6.83 -29.02
N LEU A 108 24.04 7.62 -29.96
CA LEU A 108 22.91 8.51 -29.71
C LEU A 108 21.61 7.70 -29.62
N ASP A 109 21.44 6.72 -30.52
CA ASP A 109 20.34 5.76 -30.49
C ASP A 109 20.29 4.98 -29.15
N THR A 110 21.46 4.55 -28.66
CA THR A 110 21.58 3.78 -27.41
C THR A 110 21.17 4.59 -26.18
N ILE A 111 21.68 5.82 -26.03
CA ILE A 111 21.35 6.67 -24.87
C ILE A 111 19.93 7.23 -24.94
N ALA A 112 19.46 7.66 -26.12
CA ALA A 112 18.10 8.20 -26.29
C ALA A 112 17.03 7.17 -25.91
N LYS A 113 17.30 5.88 -26.16
CA LYS A 113 16.41 4.76 -25.79
C LYS A 113 16.60 4.26 -24.36
N TYR A 114 17.61 4.72 -23.60
CA TYR A 114 18.00 4.14 -22.31
C TYR A 114 16.84 4.09 -21.30
N TYR A 115 16.23 5.24 -20.98
CA TYR A 115 15.13 5.30 -20.01
C TYR A 115 13.78 4.77 -20.51
N PHE A 116 13.65 4.48 -21.82
CA PHE A 116 12.50 3.78 -22.42
C PHE A 116 12.64 2.25 -22.39
N ARG A 117 13.79 1.71 -21.96
CA ARG A 117 13.99 0.25 -21.79
C ARG A 117 13.47 -0.29 -20.45
N ALA A 118 13.37 0.56 -19.43
CA ALA A 118 12.83 0.20 -18.11
C ALA A 118 11.29 0.19 -18.14
N GLU A 119 10.69 -0.83 -17.51
CA GLU A 119 9.23 -0.95 -17.39
C GLU A 119 8.68 0.04 -16.35
N GLY A 120 8.28 1.22 -16.82
CA GLY A 120 7.60 2.24 -16.01
C GLY A 120 6.08 2.21 -16.22
N LYS A 121 5.31 2.62 -15.20
CA LYS A 121 3.83 2.64 -15.23
C LYS A 121 3.19 3.65 -16.24
N HIS A 122 3.97 4.24 -17.16
CA HIS A 122 3.57 5.18 -18.22
C HIS A 122 2.45 6.20 -17.86
N VAL A 123 2.52 6.76 -16.65
CA VAL A 123 1.41 7.52 -16.04
C VAL A 123 1.05 8.77 -16.84
N ARG A 124 2.03 9.50 -17.41
CA ARG A 124 1.77 10.72 -18.18
C ARG A 124 1.07 10.42 -19.53
N PRO A 125 1.56 9.48 -20.36
CA PRO A 125 0.80 8.96 -21.51
C PRO A 125 -0.61 8.50 -21.14
N MET A 126 -0.77 7.76 -20.05
CA MET A 126 -2.06 7.23 -19.60
C MET A 126 -3.05 8.37 -19.29
N ILE A 127 -2.63 9.43 -18.61
CA ILE A 127 -3.45 10.62 -18.34
C ILE A 127 -3.91 11.28 -19.65
N VAL A 128 -3.02 11.44 -20.63
CA VAL A 128 -3.37 12.03 -21.94
C VAL A 128 -4.40 11.17 -22.67
N LEU A 129 -4.21 9.85 -22.71
CA LEU A 129 -5.11 8.92 -23.39
C LEU A 129 -6.48 8.79 -22.70
N LEU A 130 -6.52 8.69 -21.36
CA LEU A 130 -7.80 8.66 -20.63
C LEU A 130 -8.55 10.00 -20.72
N MET A 131 -7.85 11.14 -20.62
CA MET A 131 -8.47 12.47 -20.80
C MET A 131 -9.04 12.63 -22.22
N SER A 132 -8.37 12.05 -23.21
CA SER A 132 -8.90 11.97 -24.58
C SER A 132 -10.20 11.15 -24.62
N GLN A 133 -10.20 9.93 -24.11
CA GLN A 133 -11.41 9.09 -24.07
C GLN A 133 -12.58 9.72 -23.30
N ALA A 134 -12.29 10.47 -22.22
CA ALA A 134 -13.29 11.16 -21.41
C ALA A 134 -13.88 12.44 -22.05
N THR A 135 -13.25 12.98 -23.11
CA THR A 135 -13.66 14.24 -23.76
C THR A 135 -13.97 14.12 -25.26
N ASN A 136 -13.53 13.04 -25.90
CA ASN A 136 -13.84 12.74 -27.30
C ASN A 136 -15.34 12.47 -27.50
N GLY A 137 -15.94 13.15 -28.48
CA GLY A 137 -17.38 13.15 -28.72
C GLY A 137 -18.15 14.32 -28.09
N LEU A 138 -17.52 15.15 -27.23
CA LEU A 138 -18.19 16.31 -26.63
C LEU A 138 -18.29 17.52 -27.58
N SER A 139 -17.32 17.67 -28.51
CA SER A 139 -17.35 18.76 -29.49
C SER A 139 -18.41 18.53 -30.56
N PRO A 140 -19.24 19.53 -30.91
CA PRO A 140 -20.14 19.46 -32.06
C PRO A 140 -19.42 19.15 -33.39
N ARG A 141 -18.10 19.43 -33.45
CA ARG A 141 -17.24 19.19 -34.62
C ARG A 141 -16.50 17.84 -34.57
N TRP A 142 -16.80 16.97 -33.61
CA TRP A 142 -16.10 15.70 -33.42
C TRP A 142 -16.03 14.86 -34.71
N ASN A 143 -17.13 14.74 -35.44
CA ASN A 143 -17.20 14.01 -36.71
C ASN A 143 -16.29 14.64 -37.80
N GLU A 144 -16.20 15.99 -37.85
CA GLU A 144 -15.29 16.68 -38.79
C GLU A 144 -13.83 16.41 -38.44
N VAL A 145 -13.49 16.38 -37.14
CA VAL A 145 -12.13 16.06 -36.67
C VAL A 145 -11.77 14.62 -36.99
N GLN A 146 -12.69 13.66 -36.75
CA GLN A 146 -12.48 12.27 -37.13
C GLN A 146 -12.27 12.10 -38.64
N GLN A 147 -13.12 12.74 -39.47
CA GLN A 147 -12.97 12.69 -40.92
C GLN A 147 -11.63 13.30 -41.37
N ARG A 148 -11.23 14.46 -40.82
CA ARG A 148 -9.94 15.10 -41.14
C ARG A 148 -8.74 14.21 -40.85
N GLU A 149 -8.72 13.51 -39.71
CA GLU A 149 -7.63 12.59 -39.39
C GLU A 149 -7.69 11.31 -40.24
N ALA A 150 -8.87 10.84 -40.63
CA ALA A 150 -9.04 9.71 -41.57
C ALA A 150 -8.55 10.08 -42.99
N ASP A 151 -8.94 11.24 -43.51
CA ASP A 151 -8.48 11.77 -44.81
C ASP A 151 -6.95 11.93 -44.81
N ARG A 152 -6.37 12.37 -43.69
CA ARG A 152 -4.93 12.52 -43.51
C ARG A 152 -4.19 11.18 -43.52
N GLU A 153 -4.73 10.17 -42.85
CA GLU A 153 -4.19 8.81 -42.85
C GLU A 153 -4.38 8.12 -44.21
N GLN A 154 -5.46 8.41 -44.93
CA GLN A 154 -5.65 7.95 -46.30
C GLN A 154 -4.63 8.61 -47.25
N ALA A 155 -4.45 9.94 -47.17
CA ALA A 155 -3.45 10.65 -47.97
C ALA A 155 -2.03 10.14 -47.72
N ARG A 156 -1.72 9.72 -46.48
CA ARG A 156 -0.48 9.02 -46.14
C ARG A 156 -0.37 7.65 -46.82
N ARG A 157 -1.40 6.80 -46.72
CA ARG A 157 -1.46 5.48 -47.39
C ARG A 157 -1.32 5.58 -48.92
N GLU A 158 -1.79 6.67 -49.51
CA GLU A 158 -1.65 6.99 -50.94
C GLU A 158 -0.32 7.64 -51.32
N GLY A 159 0.59 7.89 -50.36
CA GLY A 159 1.89 8.53 -50.60
C GLY A 159 1.83 10.03 -50.93
N LYS A 160 0.69 10.69 -50.67
CA LYS A 160 0.39 12.09 -51.02
C LYS A 160 0.56 13.08 -49.86
N GLY A 161 0.93 12.60 -48.67
CA GLY A 161 1.17 13.43 -47.49
C GLY A 161 1.92 12.69 -46.40
N MET A 162 2.56 13.45 -45.49
CA MET A 162 3.28 12.87 -44.35
C MET A 162 2.33 12.45 -43.22
N GLY A 163 2.57 11.26 -42.69
CA GLY A 163 1.88 10.76 -41.50
C GLY A 163 2.16 11.55 -40.23
N VAL A 164 1.23 11.43 -39.28
CA VAL A 164 1.47 11.82 -37.88
C VAL A 164 2.55 10.94 -37.24
N ASP A 165 2.65 9.68 -37.71
CA ASP A 165 3.41 8.61 -37.06
C ASP A 165 4.71 8.20 -37.76
N GLU A 166 4.99 8.76 -38.94
CA GLU A 166 6.22 8.49 -39.69
C GLU A 166 7.42 9.22 -39.08
N PRO A 167 8.67 8.71 -39.17
CA PRO A 167 9.85 9.51 -38.91
C PRO A 167 9.97 10.70 -39.89
N LEU A 168 10.77 11.71 -39.56
CA LEU A 168 11.04 12.85 -40.46
C LEU A 168 12.39 12.71 -41.18
N GLU A 169 12.76 11.48 -41.51
CA GLU A 169 14.01 11.13 -42.21
C GLU A 169 13.88 11.25 -43.73
N GLN A 170 13.32 12.37 -44.20
CA GLN A 170 13.59 12.81 -45.57
C GLN A 170 14.98 13.45 -45.59
N GLU A 171 15.89 12.81 -46.31
CA GLU A 171 17.32 13.14 -46.37
C GLU A 171 17.58 14.59 -46.85
N GLU A 172 16.60 15.16 -47.55
CA GLU A 172 16.54 16.52 -48.11
C GLU A 172 16.31 17.65 -47.07
N VAL A 173 15.81 17.34 -45.87
CA VAL A 173 15.43 18.36 -44.85
C VAL A 173 16.49 18.52 -43.74
N LEU A 174 17.41 17.56 -43.63
CA LEU A 174 18.46 17.52 -42.61
C LEU A 174 19.88 17.72 -43.15
N MET A 175 20.03 17.87 -44.47
CA MET A 175 21.23 18.43 -45.09
C MET A 175 21.09 19.95 -45.16
N ASP A 176 22.14 20.71 -44.86
CA ASP A 176 22.17 22.18 -45.07
C ASP A 176 22.15 22.57 -46.58
N GLU A 177 22.00 21.61 -47.49
CA GLU A 177 21.77 21.85 -48.91
C GLU A 177 20.28 22.00 -49.22
N ASN A 178 19.80 23.25 -49.30
CA ASN A 178 18.48 23.59 -49.81
C ASN A 178 18.23 22.93 -51.19
N PRO A 179 17.20 22.07 -51.35
CA PRO A 179 16.99 21.29 -52.58
C PRO A 179 16.94 22.10 -53.88
N SER A 180 16.51 23.37 -53.81
CA SER A 180 16.43 24.26 -54.97
C SER A 180 17.77 24.78 -55.52
N MET A 181 18.90 24.51 -54.86
CA MET A 181 20.23 24.96 -55.32
C MET A 181 20.79 24.13 -56.48
N LEU A 182 20.46 22.84 -56.57
CA LEU A 182 21.14 21.90 -57.48
C LEU A 182 20.31 21.53 -58.71
N ASP A 183 18.99 21.52 -58.61
CA ASP A 183 18.09 21.16 -59.73
C ASP A 183 18.18 22.15 -60.91
N ARG A 184 18.46 23.44 -60.65
CA ARG A 184 18.72 24.43 -61.71
C ARG A 184 20.08 24.26 -62.41
N ALA A 185 20.98 23.43 -61.89
CA ALA A 185 22.32 23.22 -62.44
C ALA A 185 22.48 21.84 -63.12
N LYS A 186 21.71 20.83 -62.70
CA LYS A 186 21.89 19.42 -63.15
C LYS A 186 21.11 19.03 -64.40
N ASP A 187 20.05 19.75 -64.77
CA ASP A 187 19.31 19.54 -66.04
C ASP A 187 20.18 19.68 -67.31
N LEU A 188 21.38 20.27 -67.20
CA LEU A 188 22.27 20.53 -68.34
C LEU A 188 23.16 19.34 -68.76
N LEU A 189 23.37 18.30 -67.93
CA LEU A 189 24.43 17.30 -68.19
C LEU A 189 24.06 15.84 -67.87
N ARG A 190 23.29 15.24 -68.79
CA ARG A 190 23.53 13.90 -69.38
C ARG A 190 23.55 12.67 -68.44
N ASN A 191 22.41 11.96 -68.47
CA ASN A 191 22.19 10.61 -69.04
C ASN A 191 21.48 9.61 -68.08
N PRO A 192 20.59 8.73 -68.60
CA PRO A 192 19.63 7.99 -67.78
C PRO A 192 20.04 6.54 -67.46
N ILE A 193 19.20 5.87 -66.65
CA ILE A 193 19.21 4.45 -66.28
C ILE A 193 20.15 4.07 -65.12
N ALA A 194 19.67 4.32 -63.90
CA ALA A 194 20.01 3.56 -62.69
C ALA A 194 18.84 3.59 -61.67
N ALA A 195 17.61 3.42 -62.15
CA ALA A 195 16.46 3.12 -61.29
C ALA A 195 16.37 1.59 -61.07
N PHE A 196 15.78 1.17 -59.95
CA PHE A 196 15.68 -0.22 -59.44
C PHE A 196 16.98 -0.80 -58.84
N SER A 197 17.14 -0.64 -57.51
CA SER A 197 17.20 -1.78 -56.56
C SER A 197 17.73 -1.39 -55.17
N SER A 198 16.83 -1.04 -54.24
CA SER A 198 17.06 -1.21 -52.79
C SER A 198 15.74 -1.25 -52.01
N SER A 199 15.06 -2.40 -52.05
CA SER A 199 13.89 -2.65 -51.20
C SER A 199 14.32 -2.97 -49.77
N SER A 200 14.38 -1.96 -48.89
CA SER A 200 14.42 -2.17 -47.44
C SER A 200 12.99 -2.28 -46.89
N SER A 201 12.50 -3.52 -46.77
CA SER A 201 11.19 -3.80 -46.18
C SER A 201 11.19 -3.54 -44.67
N SER A 202 10.74 -2.35 -44.26
CA SER A 202 10.37 -2.07 -42.87
C SER A 202 9.10 -2.86 -42.51
N PRO A 203 8.97 -3.44 -41.31
CA PRO A 203 7.75 -4.11 -40.89
C PRO A 203 6.63 -3.07 -40.67
N SER A 204 5.51 -3.25 -41.35
CA SER A 204 4.29 -2.45 -41.15
C SER A 204 3.68 -2.70 -39.76
N PRO A 205 3.34 -1.67 -38.98
CA PRO A 205 2.50 -1.83 -37.80
C PRO A 205 1.11 -2.34 -38.23
N SER A 206 0.62 -3.39 -37.57
CA SER A 206 -0.71 -3.95 -37.84
C SER A 206 -1.81 -3.08 -37.24
N ASP A 207 -2.82 -2.79 -38.07
CA ASP A 207 -3.89 -1.82 -37.87
C ASP A 207 -4.95 -2.29 -36.81
N PRO A 208 -5.17 -1.56 -35.70
CA PRO A 208 -6.23 -1.84 -34.72
C PRO A 208 -7.50 -1.00 -34.93
N SER A 209 -7.88 -0.68 -36.17
CA SER A 209 -9.07 0.12 -36.48
C SER A 209 -10.39 -0.68 -36.41
N ALA A 210 -11.01 -0.68 -35.22
CA ALA A 210 -12.46 -0.90 -35.06
C ALA A 210 -13.05 -0.41 -33.72
N ALA A 211 -12.24 -0.27 -32.65
CA ALA A 211 -12.78 -0.23 -31.27
C ALA A 211 -12.32 0.93 -30.37
N SER A 212 -11.37 1.78 -30.77
CA SER A 212 -10.81 2.84 -29.88
C SER A 212 -11.27 4.25 -30.25
N ASN A 213 -11.92 4.93 -29.30
CA ASN A 213 -12.37 6.33 -29.39
C ASN A 213 -11.19 7.32 -29.20
N LEU A 214 -10.12 7.17 -29.98
CA LEU A 214 -8.85 7.90 -29.83
C LEU A 214 -8.28 8.32 -31.19
N LEU A 215 -7.85 9.57 -31.30
CA LEU A 215 -7.24 10.12 -32.53
C LEU A 215 -5.73 9.78 -32.63
N PRO A 216 -5.16 9.60 -33.83
CA PRO A 216 -3.71 9.45 -34.01
C PRO A 216 -2.90 10.60 -33.40
N THR A 217 -3.38 11.84 -33.55
CA THR A 217 -2.76 13.04 -32.96
C THR A 217 -2.75 13.02 -31.43
N GLN A 218 -3.75 12.43 -30.78
CA GLN A 218 -3.80 12.29 -29.31
C GLN A 218 -2.82 11.21 -28.82
N ARG A 219 -2.67 10.10 -29.55
CA ARG A 219 -1.61 9.10 -29.29
C ARG A 219 -0.23 9.72 -29.43
N ARG A 220 0.01 10.45 -30.54
CA ARG A 220 1.27 11.15 -30.79
C ARG A 220 1.58 12.21 -29.73
N LEU A 221 0.57 12.91 -29.21
CA LEU A 221 0.72 13.82 -28.07
C LEU A 221 1.12 13.10 -26.77
N ALA A 222 0.59 11.90 -26.50
CA ALA A 222 0.99 11.09 -25.36
C ALA A 222 2.47 10.67 -25.45
N GLU A 223 2.94 10.32 -26.65
CA GLU A 223 4.36 10.02 -26.93
C GLU A 223 5.25 11.26 -26.78
N ILE A 224 4.86 12.41 -27.35
CA ILE A 224 5.55 13.70 -27.20
C ILE A 224 5.68 14.08 -25.71
N THR A 225 4.64 13.84 -24.92
CA THR A 225 4.61 14.13 -23.48
C THR A 225 5.68 13.32 -22.73
N GLU A 226 5.84 12.03 -23.04
CA GLU A 226 6.89 11.21 -22.42
C GLU A 226 8.29 11.52 -22.98
N LEU A 227 8.42 11.87 -24.28
CA LEU A 227 9.69 12.34 -24.86
C LEU A 227 10.22 13.60 -24.15
N ILE A 228 9.37 14.60 -23.93
CA ILE A 228 9.73 15.84 -23.21
C ILE A 228 10.11 15.52 -21.75
N HIS A 229 9.38 14.61 -21.11
CA HIS A 229 9.71 14.18 -19.74
C HIS A 229 11.07 13.47 -19.65
N VAL A 230 11.36 12.54 -20.56
CA VAL A 230 12.64 11.80 -20.53
C VAL A 230 13.80 12.69 -20.96
N ALA A 231 13.56 13.69 -21.82
CA ALA A 231 14.53 14.73 -22.10
C ALA A 231 14.89 15.53 -20.83
N SER A 232 13.88 15.97 -20.06
CA SER A 232 14.15 16.65 -18.78
C SER A 232 14.95 15.75 -17.85
N LEU A 233 14.59 14.46 -17.69
CA LEU A 233 15.34 13.54 -16.83
C LEU A 233 16.83 13.41 -17.22
N LEU A 234 17.15 13.39 -18.52
CA LEU A 234 18.53 13.33 -19.00
C LEU A 234 19.33 14.60 -18.67
N HIS A 235 18.68 15.76 -18.69
CA HIS A 235 19.26 17.04 -18.27
C HIS A 235 19.35 17.14 -16.74
N ASP A 236 18.28 16.79 -16.01
CA ASP A 236 18.17 16.77 -14.55
C ASP A 236 19.26 15.89 -13.93
N ASP A 237 19.52 14.69 -14.47
CA ASP A 237 20.58 13.79 -13.97
C ASP A 237 21.98 14.41 -14.05
N VAL A 238 22.22 15.30 -15.03
CA VAL A 238 23.49 16.04 -15.15
C VAL A 238 23.55 17.21 -14.18
N ILE A 239 22.43 17.91 -13.98
CA ILE A 239 22.32 19.07 -13.08
C ILE A 239 22.42 18.63 -11.62
N ASP A 240 21.69 17.58 -11.23
CA ASP A 240 21.62 17.03 -9.87
C ASP A 240 22.85 16.16 -9.50
N LEU A 241 23.77 15.91 -10.44
CA LEU A 241 24.88 14.94 -10.31
C LEU A 241 24.41 13.54 -9.86
N ALA A 242 23.25 13.10 -10.35
CA ALA A 242 22.61 11.88 -9.88
C ALA A 242 23.42 10.63 -10.24
N ALA A 243 23.71 9.76 -9.27
CA ALA A 243 24.36 8.47 -9.51
C ALA A 243 23.40 7.38 -10.01
N THR A 244 22.13 7.44 -9.60
CA THR A 244 21.09 6.45 -9.95
C THR A 244 19.77 7.11 -10.31
N ARG A 245 18.99 6.45 -11.18
CA ARG A 245 17.66 6.88 -11.62
C ARG A 245 16.83 5.63 -11.96
N ARG A 246 15.58 5.57 -11.47
CA ARG A 246 14.67 4.40 -11.65
C ARG A 246 15.31 3.06 -11.24
N SER A 247 16.04 3.04 -10.12
CA SER A 247 16.78 1.87 -9.60
C SER A 247 17.87 1.29 -10.52
N ALA A 248 18.28 2.04 -11.55
CA ALA A 248 19.41 1.74 -12.42
C ALA A 248 20.48 2.84 -12.30
N PRO A 249 21.72 2.65 -12.81
CA PRO A 249 22.70 3.72 -12.96
C PRO A 249 22.12 4.87 -13.81
N SER A 250 22.48 6.11 -13.48
CA SER A 250 22.06 7.27 -14.27
C SER A 250 22.74 7.30 -15.64
N ALA A 251 22.14 7.99 -16.61
CA ALA A 251 22.74 8.18 -17.93
C ALA A 251 24.12 8.89 -17.85
N PRO A 252 24.35 9.93 -17.02
CA PRO A 252 25.68 10.49 -16.81
C PRO A 252 26.69 9.49 -16.25
N SER A 253 26.27 8.58 -15.37
CA SER A 253 27.16 7.53 -14.82
C SER A 253 27.59 6.48 -15.84
N LEU A 254 26.82 6.27 -16.91
CA LEU A 254 27.11 5.26 -17.95
C LEU A 254 27.72 5.85 -19.22
N PHE A 255 27.29 7.05 -19.60
CA PHE A 255 27.55 7.65 -20.91
C PHE A 255 28.26 9.01 -20.80
N GLY A 256 28.41 9.55 -19.58
CA GLY A 256 29.00 10.85 -19.32
C GLY A 256 28.04 12.02 -19.58
N ASN A 257 28.34 13.15 -18.93
CA ASN A 257 27.49 14.35 -18.96
C ASN A 257 27.27 14.88 -20.39
N LYS A 258 28.33 14.91 -21.21
CA LYS A 258 28.26 15.42 -22.59
C LYS A 258 27.24 14.67 -23.46
N LEU A 259 27.28 13.34 -23.44
CA LEU A 259 26.38 12.53 -24.25
C LEU A 259 24.95 12.57 -23.68
N SER A 260 24.79 12.69 -22.35
CA SER A 260 23.49 12.85 -21.68
C SER A 260 22.79 14.15 -22.05
N ILE A 261 23.51 15.28 -22.10
CA ILE A 261 22.96 16.57 -22.57
C ILE A 261 22.50 16.45 -24.03
N LEU A 262 23.38 15.99 -24.92
CA LEU A 262 23.08 15.84 -26.35
C LEU A 262 21.92 14.87 -26.62
N ALA A 263 21.74 13.85 -25.77
CA ALA A 263 20.60 12.96 -25.82
C ALA A 263 19.29 13.67 -25.47
N GLY A 264 19.27 14.47 -24.39
CA GLY A 264 18.11 15.29 -24.03
C GLY A 264 17.75 16.28 -25.15
N ASP A 265 18.74 16.95 -25.73
CA ASP A 265 18.55 17.89 -26.84
C ASP A 265 17.97 17.19 -28.09
N PHE A 266 18.46 15.98 -28.41
CA PHE A 266 17.92 15.14 -29.48
C PHE A 266 16.48 14.70 -29.23
N LEU A 267 16.13 14.33 -27.98
CA LEU A 267 14.74 14.02 -27.61
C LEU A 267 13.82 15.24 -27.76
N LEU A 268 14.26 16.43 -27.34
CA LEU A 268 13.50 17.68 -27.52
C LEU A 268 13.33 18.06 -29.00
N ALA A 269 14.37 17.85 -29.82
CA ALA A 269 14.28 18.05 -31.27
C ALA A 269 13.24 17.11 -31.90
N ARG A 270 13.31 15.79 -31.61
CA ARG A 270 12.32 14.80 -32.10
C ARG A 270 10.92 15.10 -31.58
N ALA A 271 10.75 15.53 -30.33
CA ALA A 271 9.47 15.92 -29.76
C ALA A 271 8.87 17.16 -30.43
N SER A 272 9.67 18.21 -30.65
CA SER A 272 9.26 19.45 -31.35
C SER A 272 8.84 19.18 -32.80
N LEU A 273 9.54 18.24 -33.44
CA LEU A 273 9.31 17.82 -34.81
C LEU A 273 8.04 16.97 -34.97
N ALA A 274 7.74 16.09 -34.01
CA ALA A 274 6.46 15.39 -33.92
C ALA A 274 5.30 16.34 -33.55
N LEU A 275 5.57 17.34 -32.70
CA LEU A 275 4.60 18.36 -32.27
C LEU A 275 4.12 19.24 -33.43
N SER A 276 5.00 19.66 -34.35
CA SER A 276 4.61 20.42 -35.54
C SER A 276 3.62 19.65 -36.42
N ARG A 277 3.75 18.32 -36.49
CA ARG A 277 2.84 17.42 -37.21
C ARG A 277 1.49 17.21 -36.54
N LEU A 278 1.25 17.68 -35.31
CA LEU A 278 -0.11 17.64 -34.75
C LEU A 278 -1.09 18.59 -35.44
N GLY A 279 -0.59 19.55 -36.25
CA GLY A 279 -1.44 20.39 -37.11
C GLY A 279 -2.29 21.41 -36.35
N SER A 280 -1.95 21.72 -35.10
CA SER A 280 -2.67 22.68 -34.25
C SER A 280 -1.70 23.68 -33.64
N ASN A 281 -1.70 24.92 -34.13
CA ASN A 281 -0.83 25.99 -33.65
C ASN A 281 -1.00 26.26 -32.15
N GLU A 282 -2.24 26.14 -31.63
CA GLU A 282 -2.50 26.30 -30.18
C GLU A 282 -1.85 25.18 -29.35
N VAL A 283 -1.84 23.94 -29.85
CA VAL A 283 -1.16 22.83 -29.18
C VAL A 283 0.37 22.99 -29.24
N VAL A 284 0.91 23.46 -30.37
CA VAL A 284 2.33 23.79 -30.52
C VAL A 284 2.73 24.89 -29.53
N GLU A 285 1.99 26.00 -29.49
CA GLU A 285 2.18 27.13 -28.55
C GLU A 285 2.12 26.65 -27.09
N LEU A 286 1.11 25.84 -26.75
CA LEU A 286 0.88 25.32 -25.41
C LEU A 286 2.00 24.37 -24.95
N VAL A 287 2.44 23.42 -25.79
CA VAL A 287 3.51 22.48 -25.45
C VAL A 287 4.89 23.14 -25.49
N ALA A 288 5.15 24.09 -26.41
CA ALA A 288 6.37 24.90 -26.37
C ALA A 288 6.49 25.70 -25.07
N SER A 289 5.37 26.22 -24.55
CA SER A 289 5.33 26.88 -23.24
C SER A 289 5.54 25.92 -22.04
N VAL A 290 5.51 24.59 -22.23
CA VAL A 290 6.00 23.64 -21.22
C VAL A 290 7.53 23.68 -21.15
N LEU A 291 8.22 23.71 -22.29
CA LEU A 291 9.68 23.75 -22.32
C LEU A 291 10.22 25.01 -21.60
N ALA A 292 9.59 26.16 -21.83
CA ALA A 292 9.89 27.39 -21.11
C ALA A 292 9.63 27.26 -19.59
N ASN A 293 8.49 26.67 -19.19
CA ASN A 293 8.18 26.42 -17.79
C ASN A 293 9.22 25.51 -17.10
N LEU A 294 9.63 24.42 -17.74
CA LEU A 294 10.62 23.49 -17.18
C LEU A 294 11.95 24.21 -16.90
N VAL A 295 12.43 25.01 -17.86
CA VAL A 295 13.65 25.82 -17.70
C VAL A 295 13.48 26.89 -16.61
N GLU A 296 12.34 27.57 -16.52
CA GLU A 296 12.06 28.52 -15.43
C GLU A 296 12.07 27.81 -14.07
N GLY A 297 11.48 26.61 -13.99
CA GLY A 297 11.45 25.75 -12.80
C GLY A 297 12.85 25.33 -12.33
N GLU A 298 13.75 24.93 -13.24
CA GLU A 298 15.13 24.60 -12.88
C GLU A 298 15.94 25.85 -12.47
N VAL A 299 15.76 26.98 -13.15
CA VAL A 299 16.41 28.24 -12.75
C VAL A 299 15.93 28.73 -11.38
N MET A 300 14.66 28.51 -11.04
CA MET A 300 14.14 28.73 -9.68
C MET A 300 14.77 27.76 -8.67
N GLN A 301 14.90 26.48 -9.01
CA GLN A 301 15.53 25.49 -8.14
C GLN A 301 16.99 25.84 -7.82
N MET A 302 17.81 26.20 -8.82
CA MET A 302 19.22 26.58 -8.64
C MET A 302 19.42 27.77 -7.68
N LYS A 303 18.47 28.73 -7.68
CA LYS A 303 18.52 29.88 -6.77
C LYS A 303 18.20 29.51 -5.33
N GLY A 304 17.42 28.45 -5.11
CA GLY A 304 16.88 28.04 -3.81
C GLY A 304 15.61 28.81 -3.45
N ASN A 305 14.88 28.34 -2.42
CA ASN A 305 13.56 28.91 -2.09
C ASN A 305 13.61 30.27 -1.36
N VAL A 306 14.80 30.80 -1.06
CA VAL A 306 14.98 32.11 -0.40
C VAL A 306 15.41 33.13 -1.46
N PRO A 307 14.63 34.21 -1.72
CA PRO A 307 15.00 35.22 -2.71
C PRO A 307 16.27 35.97 -2.30
N THR A 308 17.34 35.88 -3.11
CA THR A 308 18.58 36.64 -2.86
C THR A 308 18.45 38.09 -3.32
N SER A 309 18.89 39.02 -2.48
CA SER A 309 18.67 40.46 -2.63
C SER A 309 19.62 41.17 -3.61
N SER A 310 20.12 40.47 -4.65
CA SER A 310 21.19 40.97 -5.53
C SER A 310 20.92 40.73 -7.02
N ALA A 311 20.11 41.60 -7.61
CA ALA A 311 20.11 41.87 -9.05
C ALA A 311 20.01 43.39 -9.25
N SER A 312 20.94 43.97 -10.01
CA SER A 312 21.07 45.41 -10.16
C SER A 312 19.94 46.02 -11.01
N ALA A 313 19.61 47.28 -10.72
CA ALA A 313 18.58 48.01 -11.45
C ALA A 313 19.04 48.35 -12.88
N ALA A 314 18.37 47.78 -13.89
CA ALA A 314 18.35 48.30 -15.26
C ALA A 314 17.05 47.87 -15.98
N SER A 315 16.55 48.76 -16.84
CA SER A 315 15.38 48.60 -17.73
C SER A 315 13.97 48.68 -17.11
N THR A 316 13.49 49.93 -17.14
CA THR A 316 12.16 50.50 -16.92
C THR A 316 10.94 49.71 -17.46
N THR A 317 9.94 49.46 -16.60
CA THR A 317 8.53 49.86 -16.84
C THR A 317 7.72 49.80 -15.53
N LYS A 318 6.81 50.77 -15.31
CA LYS A 318 6.13 50.99 -14.02
C LYS A 318 4.83 50.17 -13.90
N ALA A 319 4.83 49.05 -13.16
CA ALA A 319 3.59 48.50 -12.53
C ALA A 319 3.81 47.35 -11.50
N ALA A 320 4.75 47.43 -10.55
CA ALA A 320 4.74 46.57 -9.36
C ALA A 320 5.60 47.14 -8.22
N ARG A 321 4.99 47.51 -7.09
CA ARG A 321 5.73 47.68 -5.82
C ARG A 321 5.76 46.31 -5.12
N SER A 322 6.80 45.52 -5.40
CA SER A 322 7.10 44.34 -4.58
C SER A 322 7.73 44.78 -3.27
N THR A 323 7.24 44.27 -2.14
CA THR A 323 7.78 44.56 -0.81
C THR A 323 9.09 43.79 -0.65
N ILE A 324 10.22 44.50 -0.69
CA ILE A 324 11.54 43.89 -0.52
C ILE A 324 11.71 43.48 0.94
N VAL A 325 11.80 42.18 1.21
CA VAL A 325 12.23 41.66 2.51
C VAL A 325 13.73 41.96 2.67
N SER A 326 14.07 42.87 3.58
CA SER A 326 15.46 43.21 3.90
C SER A 326 16.17 42.03 4.57
N ALA A 327 17.49 41.93 4.39
CA ALA A 327 18.36 40.90 4.95
C ALA A 327 18.46 40.94 6.50
N SER A 328 17.39 40.55 7.19
CA SER A 328 17.40 40.09 8.58
C SER A 328 17.37 38.57 8.57
N SER A 329 18.30 37.94 9.30
CA SER A 329 18.39 36.48 9.47
C SER A 329 17.04 35.79 9.60
N LEU A 330 16.91 34.61 8.99
CA LEU A 330 15.72 33.76 9.09
C LEU A 330 15.55 33.10 10.47
N SER A 331 16.49 33.32 11.40
CA SER A 331 16.41 32.85 12.79
C SER A 331 15.17 33.40 13.52
N GLY A 332 14.42 32.50 14.15
CA GLY A 332 13.29 32.85 15.03
C GLY A 332 12.02 33.32 14.34
N ARG A 333 11.90 33.18 13.01
CA ARG A 333 10.66 33.43 12.24
C ARG A 333 10.31 32.20 11.43
N GLY A 334 9.02 31.86 11.32
CA GLY A 334 8.54 30.81 10.42
C GLY A 334 8.56 31.23 8.95
N PRO A 335 8.21 30.33 8.01
CA PRO A 335 8.18 30.62 6.57
C PRO A 335 7.19 31.74 6.25
N THR A 336 7.59 32.70 5.41
CA THR A 336 6.66 33.73 4.93
C THR A 336 5.79 33.19 3.79
N PRO A 337 4.60 33.76 3.54
CA PRO A 337 3.73 33.32 2.45
C PRO A 337 4.42 33.31 1.09
N GLU A 338 5.32 34.26 0.83
CA GLU A 338 6.07 34.40 -0.42
C GLU A 338 7.04 33.23 -0.65
N ILE A 339 7.62 32.64 0.42
CA ILE A 339 8.49 31.47 0.32
C ILE A 339 7.67 30.24 -0.06
N PHE A 340 6.48 30.08 0.53
CA PHE A 340 5.57 28.97 0.21
C PHE A 340 4.98 29.12 -1.20
N GLU A 341 4.61 30.34 -1.62
CA GLU A 341 4.18 30.64 -3.00
C GLU A 341 5.30 30.36 -4.01
N HIS A 342 6.55 30.73 -3.70
CA HIS A 342 7.70 30.41 -4.54
C HIS A 342 7.89 28.90 -4.72
N TYR A 343 7.80 28.13 -3.62
CA TYR A 343 7.82 26.67 -3.67
C TYR A 343 6.67 26.11 -4.54
N MET A 344 5.43 26.55 -4.32
CA MET A 344 4.27 26.07 -5.10
C MET A 344 4.36 26.44 -6.59
N ARG A 345 4.90 27.61 -6.92
CA ARG A 345 5.17 28.03 -8.31
C ARG A 345 6.24 27.16 -8.95
N LYS A 346 7.36 26.90 -8.27
CA LYS A 346 8.42 25.97 -8.73
C LYS A 346 7.85 24.57 -8.99
N THR A 347 7.09 24.02 -8.04
CA THR A 347 6.41 22.73 -8.13
C THR A 347 5.45 22.67 -9.32
N TYR A 348 4.70 23.74 -9.59
CA TYR A 348 3.86 23.83 -10.79
C TYR A 348 4.71 23.83 -12.08
N LEU A 349 5.73 24.67 -12.18
CA LEU A 349 6.50 24.88 -13.40
C LEU A 349 7.25 23.63 -13.90
N LYS A 350 7.61 22.71 -13.00
CA LYS A 350 8.17 21.39 -13.32
C LYS A 350 7.10 20.43 -13.90
N THR A 351 7.14 19.15 -13.53
CA THR A 351 6.29 18.05 -14.04
C THR A 351 4.79 18.39 -14.09
N ALA A 352 4.27 19.14 -13.12
CA ALA A 352 2.84 19.46 -13.06
C ALA A 352 2.37 20.30 -14.25
N SER A 353 3.19 21.21 -14.77
CA SER A 353 2.81 22.01 -15.95
C SER A 353 2.79 21.19 -17.24
N LEU A 354 3.69 20.21 -17.39
CA LEU A 354 3.65 19.23 -18.48
C LEU A 354 2.34 18.44 -18.46
N ILE A 355 1.94 17.90 -17.30
CA ILE A 355 0.69 17.13 -17.18
C ILE A 355 -0.52 18.03 -17.47
N ALA A 356 -0.59 19.22 -16.87
CA ALA A 356 -1.70 20.17 -17.06
C ALA A 356 -1.87 20.62 -18.52
N LYS A 357 -0.75 20.97 -19.17
CA LYS A 357 -0.74 21.47 -20.56
C LYS A 357 -0.96 20.35 -21.57
N SER A 358 -0.44 19.14 -21.35
CA SER A 358 -0.73 17.97 -22.18
C SER A 358 -2.19 17.49 -22.05
N ALA A 359 -2.76 17.52 -20.85
CA ALA A 359 -4.19 17.24 -20.65
C ALA A 359 -5.06 18.25 -21.40
N ARG A 360 -4.79 19.56 -21.28
CA ARG A 360 -5.48 20.61 -22.07
C ARG A 360 -5.30 20.43 -23.59
N ALA A 361 -4.08 20.13 -24.04
CA ALA A 361 -3.75 19.93 -25.44
C ALA A 361 -4.55 18.79 -26.08
N THR A 362 -4.79 17.68 -25.36
CA THR A 362 -5.52 16.54 -25.94
C THR A 362 -6.99 16.84 -26.20
N VAL A 363 -7.61 17.69 -25.37
CA VAL A 363 -8.99 18.17 -25.57
C VAL A 363 -9.07 19.14 -26.75
N ILE A 364 -8.04 19.98 -26.96
CA ILE A 364 -7.92 20.84 -28.15
C ILE A 364 -7.85 19.99 -29.43
N LEU A 365 -7.09 18.89 -29.42
CA LEU A 365 -7.02 17.95 -30.54
C LEU A 365 -8.37 17.25 -30.81
N GLY A 366 -9.18 17.03 -29.78
CA GLY A 366 -10.57 16.55 -29.89
C GLY A 366 -11.57 17.60 -30.40
N GLY A 367 -11.11 18.79 -30.80
CA GLY A 367 -11.94 19.84 -31.39
C GLY A 367 -12.63 20.75 -30.40
N ALA A 368 -12.15 20.85 -29.15
CA ALA A 368 -12.69 21.79 -28.17
C ALA A 368 -11.99 23.15 -28.20
N GLY A 369 -12.78 24.21 -27.98
CA GLY A 369 -12.31 25.58 -27.74
C GLY A 369 -12.83 26.62 -28.73
N SER A 370 -12.68 27.87 -28.34
CA SER A 370 -13.10 29.07 -29.08
C SER A 370 -12.41 29.19 -30.44
N ARG A 371 -11.09 28.94 -30.50
CA ARG A 371 -10.29 28.88 -31.75
C ARG A 371 -10.73 27.74 -32.68
N GLN A 372 -11.46 26.76 -32.15
CA GLN A 372 -12.00 25.59 -32.86
C GLN A 372 -13.48 25.80 -33.24
N GLY A 373 -14.10 26.93 -32.87
CA GLY A 373 -15.49 27.28 -33.17
C GLY A 373 -16.51 26.82 -32.12
N TRP A 374 -16.07 26.34 -30.96
CA TRP A 374 -16.95 25.89 -29.86
C TRP A 374 -16.58 26.60 -28.55
N VAL A 375 -17.33 27.66 -28.22
CA VAL A 375 -17.03 28.57 -27.11
C VAL A 375 -17.13 27.86 -25.76
N GLU A 376 -18.16 27.05 -25.56
CA GLU A 376 -18.36 26.23 -24.35
C GLU A 376 -17.26 25.17 -24.19
N GLY A 377 -16.54 24.84 -25.27
CA GLY A 377 -15.36 23.97 -25.26
C GLY A 377 -14.17 24.54 -24.49
N GLU A 378 -14.12 25.85 -24.19
CA GLU A 378 -13.12 26.40 -23.27
C GLU A 378 -13.29 25.85 -21.85
N ALA A 379 -14.52 25.62 -21.39
CA ALA A 379 -14.75 25.03 -20.07
C ALA A 379 -14.16 23.60 -19.97
N VAL A 380 -14.23 22.81 -21.05
CA VAL A 380 -13.65 21.46 -21.11
C VAL A 380 -12.11 21.52 -21.11
N LYS A 381 -11.53 22.49 -21.82
CA LYS A 381 -10.08 22.77 -21.80
C LYS A 381 -9.59 23.15 -20.40
N ASP A 382 -10.36 23.98 -19.69
CA ASP A 382 -10.03 24.42 -18.33
C ASP A 382 -10.20 23.29 -17.31
N ILE A 383 -11.23 22.43 -17.42
CA ILE A 383 -11.38 21.21 -16.60
C ILE A 383 -10.16 20.28 -16.75
N ALA A 384 -9.72 19.99 -17.98
CA ALA A 384 -8.57 19.13 -18.21
C ALA A 384 -7.27 19.73 -17.68
N TYR A 385 -7.11 21.05 -17.80
CA TYR A 385 -5.99 21.80 -17.23
C TYR A 385 -6.00 21.76 -15.69
N GLU A 386 -7.15 22.01 -15.06
CA GLU A 386 -7.33 21.97 -13.60
C GLU A 386 -7.05 20.59 -13.03
N TYR A 387 -7.56 19.52 -13.67
CA TYR A 387 -7.24 18.15 -13.30
C TYR A 387 -5.72 17.91 -13.34
N GLY A 388 -5.08 18.15 -14.49
CA GLY A 388 -3.66 17.87 -14.66
C GLY A 388 -2.75 18.72 -13.78
N ARG A 389 -3.12 19.98 -13.51
CA ARG A 389 -2.41 20.88 -12.58
C ARG A 389 -2.47 20.35 -11.16
N ASN A 390 -3.67 20.04 -10.66
CA ASN A 390 -3.85 19.61 -9.28
C ASN A 390 -3.25 18.21 -9.06
N LEU A 391 -3.45 17.27 -9.99
CA LEU A 391 -2.83 15.95 -9.96
C LEU A 391 -1.30 16.04 -9.92
N GLY A 392 -0.71 16.86 -10.79
CA GLY A 392 0.74 17.04 -10.85
C GLY A 392 1.34 17.66 -9.58
N ILE A 393 0.62 18.59 -8.94
CA ILE A 393 1.01 19.17 -7.65
C ILE A 393 0.89 18.13 -6.53
N ALA A 394 -0.22 17.39 -6.44
CA ALA A 394 -0.40 16.32 -5.46
C ALA A 394 0.69 15.23 -5.59
N PHE A 395 1.03 14.85 -6.83
CA PHE A 395 2.09 13.88 -7.12
C PHE A 395 3.44 14.34 -6.58
N GLN A 396 3.82 15.61 -6.78
CA GLN A 396 5.08 16.15 -6.28
C GLN A 396 5.09 16.29 -4.76
N LEU A 397 3.98 16.74 -4.14
CA LEU A 397 3.88 16.84 -2.67
C LEU A 397 4.05 15.47 -1.98
N ILE A 398 3.56 14.38 -2.59
CA ILE A 398 3.78 13.02 -2.09
C ILE A 398 5.23 12.56 -2.34
N ASP A 399 5.83 12.87 -3.51
CA ASP A 399 7.26 12.57 -3.78
C ASP A 399 8.18 13.28 -2.76
N ASP A 400 7.95 14.57 -2.52
CA ASP A 400 8.62 15.42 -1.53
C ASP A 400 8.46 14.88 -0.10
N MET A 401 7.30 14.32 0.26
CA MET A 401 7.08 13.68 1.56
C MET A 401 7.89 12.38 1.69
N LEU A 402 7.88 11.56 0.64
CA LEU A 402 8.54 10.25 0.63
C LEU A 402 10.07 10.36 0.78
N ASP A 403 10.73 11.42 0.32
CA ASP A 403 12.19 11.63 0.53
C ASP A 403 12.59 11.63 2.02
N PHE A 404 11.66 11.96 2.93
CA PHE A 404 11.87 11.93 4.38
C PHE A 404 11.30 10.69 5.06
N THR A 405 10.17 10.16 4.59
CA THR A 405 9.42 9.10 5.27
C THR A 405 9.66 7.69 4.73
N ALA A 406 10.17 7.54 3.51
CA ALA A 406 10.45 6.25 2.89
C ALA A 406 11.92 5.81 3.05
N SER A 407 12.15 4.51 2.96
CA SER A 407 13.49 3.92 2.96
C SER A 407 14.23 4.17 1.64
N ALA A 408 15.56 4.09 1.66
CA ALA A 408 16.38 4.26 0.46
C ALA A 408 16.17 3.17 -0.60
N ALA A 409 15.54 2.04 -0.25
CA ALA A 409 15.18 0.99 -1.20
C ALA A 409 13.91 1.33 -2.01
N GLU A 410 12.94 2.03 -1.41
CA GLU A 410 11.64 2.33 -2.02
C GLU A 410 11.71 3.46 -3.06
N LEU A 411 12.70 4.36 -2.97
CA LEU A 411 12.79 5.58 -3.78
C LEU A 411 13.58 5.43 -5.10
N GLY A 412 14.32 4.34 -5.30
CA GLY A 412 15.18 4.15 -6.48
C GLY A 412 16.29 5.23 -6.64
N LYS A 413 16.56 5.95 -5.55
CA LYS A 413 17.53 7.01 -5.27
C LYS A 413 17.97 6.86 -3.80
N PRO A 414 19.10 7.42 -3.35
CA PRO A 414 19.49 7.37 -1.94
C PRO A 414 18.56 8.23 -1.06
N GLY A 415 17.44 7.63 -0.65
CA GLY A 415 16.43 8.26 0.20
C GLY A 415 16.95 8.69 1.57
N GLY A 416 16.22 9.62 2.19
CA GLY A 416 16.53 10.16 3.51
C GLY A 416 17.09 11.58 3.47
N GLY A 417 16.42 12.49 2.77
CA GLY A 417 16.81 13.89 2.63
C GLY A 417 17.75 14.13 1.45
N ALA A 418 17.49 13.52 0.29
CA ALA A 418 18.22 13.83 -0.94
C ALA A 418 18.03 15.30 -1.34
N ASP A 419 16.82 15.85 -1.16
CA ASP A 419 16.55 17.26 -1.45
C ASP A 419 17.33 18.20 -0.52
N LEU A 420 17.49 17.84 0.76
CA LEU A 420 18.30 18.62 1.70
C LEU A 420 19.78 18.66 1.28
N LYS A 421 20.32 17.55 0.75
CA LYS A 421 21.70 17.48 0.24
C LYS A 421 21.91 18.33 -1.02
N LEU A 422 20.84 18.61 -1.76
CA LEU A 422 20.81 19.53 -2.89
C LEU A 422 20.52 20.99 -2.46
N GLY A 423 20.43 21.26 -1.16
CA GLY A 423 20.16 22.60 -0.62
C GLY A 423 18.69 23.04 -0.73
N LEU A 424 17.76 22.10 -0.94
CA LEU A 424 16.35 22.36 -1.21
C LEU A 424 15.49 22.14 0.04
N ALA A 425 14.61 23.10 0.33
CA ALA A 425 13.56 22.94 1.35
C ALA A 425 12.21 22.66 0.67
N THR A 426 11.75 21.42 0.73
CA THR A 426 10.45 20.99 0.19
C THR A 426 9.32 21.22 1.22
N ALA A 427 8.06 20.96 0.85
CA ALA A 427 6.91 21.21 1.72
C ALA A 427 7.04 20.65 3.16
N PRO A 428 7.59 19.44 3.41
CA PRO A 428 7.81 18.94 4.77
C PRO A 428 8.77 19.81 5.58
N ALA A 429 9.85 20.29 4.96
CA ALA A 429 10.82 21.19 5.59
C ALA A 429 10.24 22.59 5.84
N LEU A 430 9.46 23.12 4.89
CA LEU A 430 8.82 24.43 5.04
C LEU A 430 7.77 24.42 6.15
N TYR A 431 6.92 23.37 6.25
CA TYR A 431 5.98 23.25 7.35
C TYR A 431 6.67 22.94 8.69
N ALA A 432 7.75 22.14 8.70
CA ALA A 432 8.54 21.91 9.91
C ALA A 432 9.17 23.20 10.47
N TRP A 433 9.52 24.16 9.61
CA TRP A 433 10.09 25.44 10.00
C TRP A 433 9.10 26.35 10.75
N ASP A 434 7.79 26.19 10.50
CA ASP A 434 6.71 26.85 11.25
C ASP A 434 6.69 26.42 12.74
N GLU A 435 7.04 25.16 13.01
CA GLU A 435 7.10 24.57 14.35
C GLU A 435 8.50 24.68 15.00
N PHE A 436 9.55 24.62 14.18
CA PHE A 436 10.95 24.66 14.60
C PHE A 436 11.69 25.82 13.91
N PRO A 437 11.65 27.05 14.45
CA PRO A 437 12.28 28.24 13.84
C PRO A 437 13.80 28.13 13.62
N GLU A 438 14.48 27.22 14.33
CA GLU A 438 15.90 26.88 14.11
C GLU A 438 16.17 26.23 12.74
N LEU A 439 15.15 25.69 12.08
CA LEU A 439 15.23 25.19 10.70
C LEU A 439 15.44 26.33 9.69
N GLY A 440 15.04 27.57 10.03
CA GLY A 440 15.27 28.75 9.18
C GLY A 440 16.74 29.03 8.92
N GLU A 441 17.60 28.90 9.95
CA GLU A 441 19.04 29.07 9.79
C GLU A 441 19.68 27.96 8.95
N LEU A 442 19.11 26.75 8.98
CA LEU A 442 19.55 25.60 8.20
C LEU A 442 19.18 25.79 6.72
N ILE A 443 17.96 26.28 6.45
CA ILE A 443 17.47 26.63 5.11
C ILE A 443 18.24 27.82 4.52
N GLU A 444 18.52 28.87 5.32
CA GLU A 444 19.22 30.09 4.86
C GLU A 444 20.61 29.77 4.28
N ARG A 445 21.32 28.80 4.88
CA ARG A 445 22.64 28.31 4.44
C ARG A 445 22.59 27.04 3.59
N LYS A 446 21.43 26.69 3.01
CA LYS A 446 21.24 25.54 2.11
C LYS A 446 21.77 24.21 2.67
N PHE A 447 21.72 24.02 3.99
CA PHE A 447 22.24 22.83 4.68
C PHE A 447 23.74 22.51 4.40
N GLU A 448 24.55 23.52 4.05
CA GLU A 448 25.93 23.36 3.59
C GLU A 448 26.95 22.91 4.67
N ARG A 449 26.60 22.91 5.97
CA ARG A 449 27.55 22.52 7.05
C ARG A 449 27.40 21.05 7.44
N ASP A 450 28.51 20.45 7.86
CA ASP A 450 28.53 19.08 8.39
C ASP A 450 27.47 18.88 9.49
N GLY A 451 26.58 17.91 9.28
CA GLY A 451 25.47 17.58 10.19
C GLY A 451 24.20 18.41 10.02
N ASP A 452 24.16 19.42 9.15
CA ASP A 452 22.94 20.22 8.91
C ASP A 452 21.79 19.37 8.34
N VAL A 453 22.09 18.46 7.40
CA VAL A 453 21.10 17.55 6.80
C VAL A 453 20.50 16.60 7.85
N ASP A 454 21.32 15.98 8.69
CA ASP A 454 20.85 15.06 9.74
C ASP A 454 20.01 15.80 10.79
N ARG A 455 20.42 17.01 11.18
CA ARG A 455 19.65 17.87 12.10
C ARG A 455 18.32 18.29 11.49
N ALA A 456 18.31 18.72 10.23
CA ALA A 456 17.08 19.10 9.52
C ALA A 456 16.11 17.91 9.41
N LYS A 457 16.60 16.74 9.01
CA LYS A 457 15.81 15.50 8.94
C LYS A 457 15.21 15.13 10.30
N HIS A 458 15.98 15.21 11.38
CA HIS A 458 15.49 14.94 12.74
C HIS A 458 14.42 15.94 13.21
N LEU A 459 14.51 17.22 12.81
CA LEU A 459 13.47 18.21 13.10
C LEU A 459 12.18 17.95 12.28
N ILE A 460 12.32 17.64 10.99
CA ILE A 460 11.18 17.33 10.11
C ILE A 460 10.41 16.11 10.63
N LEU A 461 11.09 15.02 10.97
CA LEU A 461 10.49 13.79 11.53
C LEU A 461 9.83 13.98 12.90
N ARG A 462 10.08 15.11 13.59
CA ARG A 462 9.46 15.46 14.88
C ARG A 462 8.40 16.55 14.78
N SER A 463 8.09 17.00 13.57
CA SER A 463 7.10 18.05 13.27
C SER A 463 5.85 17.46 12.62
N SER A 464 4.77 18.25 12.55
CA SER A 464 3.61 17.92 11.68
C SER A 464 3.88 18.20 10.19
N GLY A 465 5.12 18.47 9.78
CA GLY A 465 5.47 18.87 8.41
C GLY A 465 5.11 17.82 7.35
N ALA A 466 5.30 16.53 7.62
CA ALA A 466 4.86 15.46 6.74
C ALA A 466 3.31 15.37 6.67
N GLU A 467 2.63 15.45 7.83
CA GLU A 467 1.17 15.40 7.92
C GLU A 467 0.50 16.57 7.17
N ARG A 468 1.03 17.80 7.34
CA ARG A 468 0.57 19.01 6.63
C ARG A 468 0.84 18.95 5.14
N THR A 469 1.95 18.33 4.72
CA THR A 469 2.25 18.07 3.30
C THR A 469 1.26 17.08 2.70
N PHE A 470 0.95 15.99 3.41
CA PHE A 470 -0.06 15.02 3.00
C PHE A 470 -1.45 15.66 2.88
N ALA A 471 -1.87 16.47 3.86
CA ALA A 471 -3.16 17.18 3.82
C ALA A 471 -3.27 18.15 2.63
N LEU A 472 -2.17 18.83 2.25
CA LEU A 472 -2.14 19.65 1.04
C LEU A 472 -2.20 18.81 -0.24
N ALA A 473 -1.54 17.65 -0.27
CA ALA A 473 -1.65 16.70 -1.38
C ALA A 473 -3.08 16.17 -1.54
N GLU A 474 -3.74 15.84 -0.43
CA GLU A 474 -5.15 15.42 -0.39
C GLU A 474 -6.08 16.53 -0.90
N GLN A 475 -5.85 17.78 -0.50
CA GLN A 475 -6.61 18.93 -1.02
C GLN A 475 -6.49 19.05 -2.55
N HIS A 476 -5.28 18.89 -3.09
CA HIS A 476 -5.06 18.92 -4.55
C HIS A 476 -5.65 17.69 -5.25
N SER A 477 -5.51 16.48 -4.71
CA SER A 477 -6.16 15.28 -5.25
C SER A 477 -7.68 15.46 -5.34
N ASN A 478 -8.32 15.93 -4.26
CA ASN A 478 -9.75 16.22 -4.23
C ASN A 478 -10.15 17.32 -5.24
N ALA A 479 -9.34 18.37 -5.41
CA ALA A 479 -9.57 19.39 -6.42
C ALA A 479 -9.46 18.86 -7.87
N ALA A 480 -8.59 17.87 -8.11
CA ALA A 480 -8.52 17.18 -9.40
C ALA A 480 -9.77 16.35 -9.67
N ILE A 481 -10.27 15.62 -8.66
CA ILE A 481 -11.51 14.83 -8.74
C ILE A 481 -12.73 15.73 -9.00
N GLU A 482 -12.82 16.87 -8.31
CA GLU A 482 -13.89 17.86 -8.51
C GLU A 482 -13.80 18.57 -9.89
N ALA A 483 -12.65 18.55 -10.55
CA ALA A 483 -12.56 18.90 -11.97
C ALA A 483 -13.22 17.84 -12.86
N LEU A 484 -12.90 16.56 -12.68
CA LEU A 484 -13.47 15.48 -13.48
C LEU A 484 -14.99 15.34 -13.36
N ARG A 485 -15.58 15.65 -12.20
CA ARG A 485 -17.04 15.59 -11.99
C ARG A 485 -17.85 16.52 -12.89
N ARG A 486 -17.20 17.52 -13.51
CA ARG A 486 -17.80 18.40 -14.51
C ARG A 486 -17.82 17.79 -15.92
N LEU A 487 -17.20 16.63 -16.13
CA LEU A 487 -17.28 15.83 -17.36
C LEU A 487 -18.34 14.71 -17.23
N PRO A 488 -18.91 14.24 -18.36
CA PRO A 488 -19.86 13.12 -18.35
C PRO A 488 -19.30 11.83 -17.77
N GLU A 489 -20.20 11.01 -17.22
CA GLU A 489 -19.88 9.69 -16.66
C GLU A 489 -19.32 8.75 -17.73
N THR A 490 -18.05 8.39 -17.64
CA THR A 490 -17.37 7.45 -18.54
C THR A 490 -16.35 6.63 -17.76
N ASP A 491 -16.07 5.41 -18.21
CA ASP A 491 -15.01 4.56 -17.62
C ASP A 491 -13.65 5.28 -17.61
N ALA A 492 -13.37 6.12 -18.61
CA ALA A 492 -12.16 6.92 -18.67
C ALA A 492 -12.11 8.02 -17.60
N ARG A 493 -13.23 8.70 -17.32
CA ARG A 493 -13.35 9.66 -16.20
C ARG A 493 -13.15 8.96 -14.86
N ASP A 494 -13.80 7.82 -14.66
CA ASP A 494 -13.69 7.01 -13.44
C ASP A 494 -12.24 6.51 -13.22
N ALA A 495 -11.55 6.14 -14.29
CA ALA A 495 -10.13 5.78 -14.25
C ALA A 495 -9.21 6.98 -13.91
N LEU A 496 -9.50 8.18 -14.42
CA LEU A 496 -8.78 9.41 -14.05
C LEU A 496 -9.02 9.80 -12.57
N GLU A 497 -10.23 9.59 -12.05
CA GLU A 497 -10.54 9.78 -10.63
C GLU A 497 -9.77 8.76 -9.78
N LYS A 498 -9.71 7.49 -10.20
CA LYS A 498 -8.88 6.49 -9.52
C LYS A 498 -7.40 6.88 -9.51
N ILE A 499 -6.83 7.35 -10.62
CA ILE A 499 -5.44 7.85 -10.66
C ILE A 499 -5.22 8.98 -9.65
N ALA A 500 -6.18 9.92 -9.51
CA ALA A 500 -6.06 11.00 -8.54
C ALA A 500 -6.08 10.51 -7.08
N ARG A 501 -6.86 9.47 -6.78
CA ARG A 501 -6.90 8.81 -5.46
C ARG A 501 -5.61 8.02 -5.20
N ASP A 502 -5.17 7.21 -6.17
CA ASP A 502 -3.98 6.36 -6.09
C ASP A 502 -2.68 7.17 -5.85
N VAL A 503 -2.65 8.46 -6.24
CA VAL A 503 -1.52 9.36 -5.95
C VAL A 503 -1.30 9.57 -4.45
N LEU A 504 -2.35 9.58 -3.62
CA LEU A 504 -2.22 9.74 -2.16
C LEU A 504 -1.69 8.46 -1.51
N THR A 505 -2.03 7.29 -2.07
CA THR A 505 -1.55 5.98 -1.63
C THR A 505 -0.27 5.56 -2.35
N ARG A 506 0.51 6.50 -2.88
CA ARG A 506 1.74 6.24 -3.66
C ARG A 506 2.96 5.92 -2.78
N THR A 507 2.76 5.59 -1.50
CA THR A 507 3.64 4.62 -0.85
C THR A 507 3.69 3.38 -1.73
N ASN A 508 4.88 2.88 -2.05
CA ASN A 508 5.03 1.61 -2.75
C ASN A 508 4.79 0.49 -1.72
N GLU A 509 3.55 0.38 -1.22
CA GLU A 509 3.11 -0.66 -0.30
C GLU A 509 3.42 -2.02 -0.93
N MET A 510 4.55 -2.61 -0.56
CA MET A 510 4.98 -3.89 -1.10
C MET A 510 3.88 -4.90 -0.84
N ALA A 511 3.32 -5.44 -1.92
CA ALA A 511 2.14 -6.28 -1.82
C ALA A 511 2.55 -7.61 -1.18
N VAL A 512 1.86 -7.95 -0.09
CA VAL A 512 2.11 -9.15 0.69
C VAL A 512 1.11 -10.22 0.27
N TYR A 513 1.60 -11.42 -0.02
CA TYR A 513 0.79 -12.54 -0.49
C TYR A 513 0.97 -13.78 0.39
N ILE A 514 -0.04 -14.65 0.39
CA ILE A 514 0.03 -15.99 0.96
C ILE A 514 0.30 -16.95 -0.20
N ALA A 515 1.48 -17.56 -0.23
CA ALA A 515 1.92 -18.50 -1.28
C ALA A 515 1.38 -19.92 -1.07
N SER A 516 1.27 -20.37 0.18
CA SER A 516 0.75 -21.69 0.53
C SER A 516 0.12 -21.69 1.92
N ALA A 517 -0.77 -22.65 2.20
CA ALA A 517 -1.57 -22.70 3.43
C ALA A 517 -2.00 -24.14 3.75
N LYS A 518 -1.45 -24.75 4.82
CA LYS A 518 -1.73 -26.14 5.24
C LYS A 518 -1.90 -26.25 6.76
N ARG A 519 -2.69 -27.21 7.23
CA ARG A 519 -2.92 -27.48 8.65
C ARG A 519 -2.93 -28.97 8.95
N THR A 520 -2.74 -29.35 10.21
CA THR A 520 -3.11 -30.69 10.67
C THR A 520 -4.64 -30.82 10.70
N ALA A 521 -5.14 -32.05 10.62
CA ALA A 521 -6.42 -32.33 11.26
C ALA A 521 -6.29 -32.03 12.78
N PHE A 522 -7.36 -31.59 13.42
CA PHE A 522 -7.37 -31.27 14.85
C PHE A 522 -7.79 -32.48 15.68
N GLY A 523 -6.97 -32.83 16.67
CA GLY A 523 -7.24 -33.88 17.65
C GLY A 523 -8.11 -33.34 18.78
N ALA A 524 -8.99 -34.18 19.33
CA ALA A 524 -9.73 -33.84 20.53
C ALA A 524 -8.81 -33.92 21.77
N PHE A 525 -9.12 -33.19 22.84
CA PHE A 525 -8.39 -33.30 24.11
C PHE A 525 -8.29 -34.75 24.61
N GLY A 526 -7.07 -35.21 24.86
CA GLY A 526 -6.78 -36.61 25.23
C GLY A 526 -6.97 -37.63 24.09
N GLY A 527 -7.23 -37.17 22.87
CA GLY A 527 -7.51 -37.97 21.67
C GLY A 527 -6.25 -38.45 20.93
N SER A 528 -6.30 -38.40 19.59
CA SER A 528 -5.31 -39.05 18.71
C SER A 528 -3.95 -38.35 18.64
N LEU A 529 -3.86 -37.05 18.95
CA LEU A 529 -2.62 -36.25 18.83
C LEU A 529 -1.86 -36.01 20.16
N LYS A 530 -2.40 -36.47 21.30
CA LYS A 530 -1.86 -36.20 22.66
C LYS A 530 -0.40 -36.59 22.91
N SER A 531 0.20 -37.40 22.05
CA SER A 531 1.59 -37.87 22.19
C SER A 531 2.59 -37.08 21.34
N LEU A 532 2.15 -36.09 20.56
CA LEU A 532 2.99 -35.26 19.71
C LEU A 532 3.15 -33.87 20.34
N THR A 533 4.38 -33.37 20.43
CA THR A 533 4.62 -32.01 20.96
C THR A 533 4.02 -30.95 20.05
N ALA A 534 3.75 -29.76 20.58
CA ALA A 534 3.28 -28.63 19.77
C ALA A 534 4.27 -28.32 18.63
N SER A 535 5.58 -28.43 18.89
CA SER A 535 6.64 -28.28 17.89
C SER A 535 6.63 -29.36 16.79
N GLN A 536 6.28 -30.62 17.10
CA GLN A 536 6.09 -31.68 16.11
C GLN A 536 4.88 -31.43 15.21
N LEU A 537 3.74 -31.01 15.79
CA LEU A 537 2.54 -30.64 15.03
C LEU A 537 2.81 -29.44 14.12
N GLY A 538 3.48 -28.40 14.65
CA GLY A 538 3.88 -27.21 13.91
C GLY A 538 4.85 -27.53 12.77
N GLY A 539 5.88 -28.34 13.04
CA GLY A 539 6.85 -28.79 12.04
C GLY A 539 6.20 -29.59 10.90
N HIS A 540 5.22 -30.44 11.20
CA HIS A 540 4.46 -31.19 10.18
C HIS A 540 3.62 -30.25 9.29
N ALA A 541 2.87 -29.31 9.87
CA ALA A 541 2.09 -28.34 9.11
C ALA A 541 3.00 -27.42 8.25
N ALA A 542 4.11 -26.95 8.83
CA ALA A 542 5.11 -26.14 8.14
C ALA A 542 5.76 -26.89 6.98
N LYS A 543 6.18 -28.14 7.18
CA LYS A 543 6.73 -28.98 6.11
C LYS A 543 5.75 -29.15 4.95
N ALA A 544 4.48 -29.36 5.25
CA ALA A 544 3.44 -29.47 4.23
C ALA A 544 3.23 -28.14 3.48
N ALA A 545 3.26 -27.00 4.16
CA ALA A 545 3.14 -25.69 3.52
C ALA A 545 4.35 -25.34 2.63
N LEU A 546 5.57 -25.67 3.06
CA LEU A 546 6.78 -25.47 2.26
C LEU A 546 6.84 -26.39 1.03
N ALA A 547 6.26 -27.60 1.11
CA ALA A 547 6.23 -28.55 0.00
C ALA A 547 5.33 -28.13 -1.18
N GLU A 548 4.48 -27.11 -1.01
CA GLU A 548 3.67 -26.51 -2.09
C GLU A 548 4.48 -25.47 -2.90
N LEU A 549 5.70 -25.10 -2.46
CA LEU A 549 6.55 -24.11 -3.13
C LEU A 549 7.48 -24.77 -4.17
N PRO A 550 7.93 -24.02 -5.19
CA PRO A 550 8.99 -24.47 -6.08
C PRO A 550 10.30 -24.82 -5.33
N GLU A 551 11.07 -25.75 -5.89
CA GLU A 551 12.39 -26.08 -5.38
C GLU A 551 13.33 -24.86 -5.46
N GLY A 552 14.14 -24.66 -4.42
CA GLY A 552 15.08 -23.53 -4.34
C GLY A 552 14.51 -22.22 -3.79
N VAL A 553 13.23 -22.16 -3.39
CA VAL A 553 12.72 -21.03 -2.60
C VAL A 553 13.43 -20.98 -1.25
N LYS A 554 14.13 -19.87 -0.99
CA LYS A 554 14.78 -19.62 0.30
C LYS A 554 13.74 -19.00 1.25
N VAL A 555 13.70 -19.48 2.49
CA VAL A 555 12.94 -18.87 3.59
C VAL A 555 13.89 -18.01 4.42
N ASP A 556 13.49 -16.77 4.72
CA ASP A 556 14.31 -15.80 5.43
C ASP A 556 13.99 -15.74 6.94
N SER A 557 12.76 -16.06 7.33
CA SER A 557 12.28 -15.96 8.72
C SER A 557 11.19 -17.00 9.03
N VAL A 558 11.08 -17.40 10.30
CA VAL A 558 10.02 -18.29 10.83
C VAL A 558 9.31 -17.64 12.00
N ILE A 559 8.03 -17.33 11.88
CA ILE A 559 7.24 -16.70 12.95
C ILE A 559 6.08 -17.60 13.33
N PHE A 560 6.10 -18.19 14.54
CA PHE A 560 5.12 -19.19 14.92
C PHE A 560 4.40 -18.87 16.23
N GLY A 561 3.07 -18.99 16.23
CA GLY A 561 2.24 -18.77 17.39
C GLY A 561 2.27 -19.94 18.37
N GLN A 562 2.34 -19.64 19.67
CA GLN A 562 2.14 -20.59 20.76
C GLN A 562 1.48 -19.87 21.94
N VAL A 563 0.53 -20.53 22.62
CA VAL A 563 -0.04 -20.00 23.89
C VAL A 563 0.45 -20.80 25.09
N LEU A 564 0.43 -22.13 24.99
CA LEU A 564 0.66 -23.03 26.13
C LEU A 564 2.06 -23.65 26.10
N TYR A 565 2.77 -23.57 27.22
CA TYR A 565 4.07 -24.23 27.41
C TYR A 565 3.84 -25.70 27.76
N SER A 566 3.41 -26.48 26.76
CA SER A 566 2.96 -27.87 26.89
C SER A 566 4.09 -28.91 26.98
N ASP A 567 5.34 -28.55 26.73
CA ASP A 567 6.47 -29.49 26.79
C ASP A 567 7.79 -28.80 27.18
N PRO A 568 8.83 -29.53 27.63
CA PRO A 568 10.09 -28.94 28.09
C PRO A 568 10.85 -28.10 27.04
N SER A 569 10.52 -28.25 25.74
CA SER A 569 11.13 -27.52 24.64
C SER A 569 10.35 -26.26 24.21
N ALA A 570 9.19 -25.99 24.82
CA ALA A 570 8.26 -24.92 24.46
C ALA A 570 8.92 -23.54 24.24
N ALA A 571 9.91 -23.17 25.05
CA ALA A 571 10.61 -21.89 24.90
C ALA A 571 11.29 -21.69 23.52
N TYR A 572 11.55 -22.76 22.78
CA TYR A 572 12.22 -22.76 21.47
C TYR A 572 11.29 -23.11 20.31
N LEU A 573 9.96 -23.04 20.51
CA LEU A 573 8.98 -23.64 19.60
C LEU A 573 9.15 -23.26 18.13
N ALA A 574 9.17 -21.97 17.76
CA ALA A 574 9.24 -21.56 16.36
C ALA A 574 10.54 -22.05 15.68
N ARG A 575 11.65 -22.05 16.44
CA ARG A 575 12.94 -22.56 15.98
C ARG A 575 12.92 -24.08 15.78
N HIS A 576 12.26 -24.82 16.68
CA HIS A 576 12.07 -26.26 16.53
C HIS A 576 11.12 -26.60 15.37
N VAL A 577 10.07 -25.80 15.15
CA VAL A 577 9.19 -25.93 13.98
C VAL A 577 9.98 -25.77 12.68
N GLY A 578 10.85 -24.74 12.58
CA GLY A 578 11.72 -24.56 11.41
C GLY A 578 12.63 -25.76 11.14
N HIS A 579 13.33 -26.26 12.16
CA HIS A 579 14.18 -27.45 12.01
C HIS A 579 13.39 -28.72 11.65
N LEU A 580 12.22 -28.95 12.26
CA LEU A 580 11.36 -30.09 11.97
C LEU A 580 10.69 -30.00 10.58
N ALA A 581 10.53 -28.79 10.06
CA ALA A 581 10.11 -28.53 8.68
C ALA A 581 11.24 -28.78 7.66
N GLY A 582 12.50 -28.90 8.10
CA GLY A 582 13.67 -29.11 7.26
C GLY A 582 14.39 -27.83 6.84
N LEU A 583 14.11 -26.69 7.49
CA LEU A 583 14.78 -25.42 7.17
C LEU A 583 16.25 -25.40 7.66
N PRO A 584 17.14 -24.70 6.93
CA PRO A 584 18.53 -24.50 7.34
C PRO A 584 18.70 -23.86 8.72
N VAL A 585 19.85 -24.15 9.36
CA VAL A 585 20.14 -23.65 10.71
C VAL A 585 20.43 -22.14 10.77
N ASP A 586 20.65 -21.46 9.65
CA ASP A 586 20.83 -20.01 9.59
C ASP A 586 19.52 -19.22 9.54
N VAL A 587 18.36 -19.87 9.32
CA VAL A 587 17.04 -19.18 9.28
C VAL A 587 16.59 -18.77 10.70
N PRO A 588 16.48 -17.47 11.03
CA PRO A 588 16.00 -17.00 12.33
C PRO A 588 14.54 -17.44 12.61
N ALA A 589 14.17 -17.46 13.88
CA ALA A 589 12.82 -17.84 14.28
C ALA A 589 12.33 -17.08 15.53
N LEU A 590 11.04 -16.71 15.53
CA LEU A 590 10.35 -15.97 16.58
C LEU A 590 9.07 -16.71 17.02
N THR A 591 8.97 -17.05 18.30
CA THR A 591 7.71 -17.52 18.90
C THR A 591 6.91 -16.31 19.38
N VAL A 592 5.65 -16.18 18.98
CA VAL A 592 4.75 -15.10 19.44
C VAL A 592 3.56 -15.64 20.23
N ASN A 593 3.08 -14.86 21.20
CA ASN A 593 1.87 -15.15 21.96
C ASN A 593 0.96 -13.91 21.98
N ARG A 594 -0.18 -13.99 21.28
CA ARG A 594 -1.35 -13.11 21.43
C ARG A 594 -2.60 -13.99 21.64
N LEU A 595 -2.49 -14.97 22.53
CA LEU A 595 -3.48 -16.00 22.83
C LEU A 595 -4.15 -16.55 21.54
N CYS A 596 -5.48 -16.52 21.46
CA CYS A 596 -6.29 -17.00 20.34
C CYS A 596 -5.96 -16.33 18.98
N GLY A 597 -5.36 -15.13 19.00
CA GLY A 597 -4.97 -14.37 17.81
C GLY A 597 -3.56 -14.66 17.31
N SER A 598 -2.78 -15.52 17.98
CA SER A 598 -1.35 -15.72 17.67
C SER A 598 -1.10 -16.11 16.20
N GLY A 599 -1.90 -17.03 15.64
CA GLY A 599 -1.77 -17.45 14.24
C GLY A 599 -2.19 -16.41 13.19
N PHE A 600 -2.91 -15.34 13.58
CA PHE A 600 -3.05 -14.14 12.73
C PHE A 600 -1.88 -13.18 12.94
N GLN A 601 -1.43 -13.03 14.19
CA GLN A 601 -0.33 -12.15 14.55
C GLN A 601 0.98 -12.53 13.83
N THR A 602 1.24 -13.81 13.59
CA THR A 602 2.41 -14.26 12.81
C THR A 602 2.38 -13.80 11.35
N ILE A 603 1.21 -13.83 10.69
CA ILE A 603 1.02 -13.26 9.34
C ILE A 603 1.22 -11.74 9.37
N ILE A 604 0.74 -11.06 10.41
CA ILE A 604 0.96 -9.62 10.59
C ILE A 604 2.45 -9.30 10.75
N ASN A 605 3.18 -10.07 11.55
CA ASN A 605 4.63 -9.87 11.72
C ASN A 605 5.39 -10.15 10.42
N ALA A 606 5.02 -11.19 9.67
CA ALA A 606 5.62 -11.44 8.35
C ALA A 606 5.33 -10.30 7.36
N ALA A 607 4.11 -9.77 7.34
CA ALA A 607 3.75 -8.62 6.52
C ALA A 607 4.50 -7.34 6.95
N GLN A 608 4.91 -7.24 8.22
CA GLN A 608 5.75 -6.15 8.72
C GLN A 608 7.22 -6.34 8.33
N GLU A 609 7.82 -7.51 8.55
CA GLU A 609 9.18 -7.85 8.11
C GLU A 609 9.34 -7.65 6.60
N ILE A 610 8.36 -8.10 5.80
CA ILE A 610 8.34 -7.86 4.35
C ILE A 610 8.24 -6.38 4.04
N LYS A 611 7.26 -5.64 4.57
CA LYS A 611 7.11 -4.20 4.27
C LYS A 611 8.29 -3.33 4.73
N LEU A 612 9.07 -3.79 5.71
CA LEU A 612 10.31 -3.13 6.16
C LEU A 612 11.55 -3.53 5.32
N GLY A 613 11.43 -4.47 4.39
CA GLY A 613 12.54 -4.99 3.59
C GLY A 613 13.48 -5.93 4.35
N GLU A 614 13.03 -6.50 5.47
CA GLU A 614 13.80 -7.41 6.33
C GLU A 614 13.70 -8.88 5.90
N ALA A 615 12.64 -9.25 5.17
CA ALA A 615 12.42 -10.59 4.63
C ALA A 615 11.66 -10.56 3.28
N ASP A 616 11.88 -11.57 2.43
CA ASP A 616 11.11 -11.78 1.19
C ASP A 616 10.14 -12.96 1.32
N VAL A 617 10.53 -14.01 2.05
CA VAL A 617 9.75 -15.24 2.25
C VAL A 617 9.76 -15.62 3.73
N VAL A 618 8.59 -15.64 4.36
CA VAL A 618 8.42 -15.93 5.79
C VAL A 618 7.50 -17.13 5.99
N LEU A 619 7.97 -18.14 6.71
CA LEU A 619 7.12 -19.22 7.20
C LEU A 619 6.34 -18.75 8.43
N THR A 620 5.01 -18.76 8.37
CA THR A 620 4.16 -18.38 9.50
C THR A 620 3.21 -19.49 9.92
N GLY A 621 2.62 -19.35 11.12
CA GLY A 621 1.58 -20.26 11.58
C GLY A 621 1.28 -20.15 13.07
N GLY A 622 0.69 -21.20 13.62
CA GLY A 622 0.48 -21.38 15.05
C GLY A 622 0.22 -22.84 15.40
N THR A 623 0.55 -23.22 16.63
CA THR A 623 0.37 -24.59 17.15
C THR A 623 0.17 -24.58 18.66
N ASP A 624 -0.70 -25.46 19.16
CA ASP A 624 -0.76 -25.83 20.57
C ASP A 624 -1.07 -27.34 20.65
N ASN A 625 -0.50 -28.00 21.66
CA ASN A 625 -1.00 -29.27 22.16
C ASN A 625 -1.55 -29.04 23.57
N MET A 626 -2.86 -28.85 23.66
CA MET A 626 -3.53 -28.57 24.94
C MET A 626 -3.56 -29.83 25.83
N SER A 627 -3.59 -31.03 25.24
CA SER A 627 -3.54 -32.32 25.96
C SER A 627 -2.26 -32.53 26.77
N LEU A 628 -1.14 -31.92 26.38
CA LEU A 628 0.15 -32.01 27.07
C LEU A 628 0.37 -30.91 28.12
N SER A 629 -0.60 -30.01 28.34
CA SER A 629 -0.47 -28.92 29.33
C SER A 629 -0.12 -29.45 30.73
N PRO A 630 0.99 -28.99 31.36
CA PRO A 630 1.45 -29.57 32.61
C PRO A 630 0.65 -29.08 33.82
N TYR A 631 0.64 -29.89 34.88
CA TYR A 631 0.39 -29.38 36.23
C TYR A 631 1.65 -28.65 36.73
N THR A 632 1.47 -27.48 37.31
CA THR A 632 2.53 -26.61 37.83
C THR A 632 2.50 -26.56 39.35
N LEU A 633 3.65 -26.31 39.99
CA LEU A 633 3.75 -26.16 41.44
C LEU A 633 4.43 -24.83 41.78
N SER A 634 3.59 -23.82 42.00
CA SER A 634 4.00 -22.43 42.25
C SER A 634 4.46 -22.20 43.70
N GLY A 635 5.34 -21.21 43.90
CA GLY A 635 5.50 -20.52 45.19
C GLY A 635 6.39 -21.12 46.29
N ALA A 636 6.76 -22.42 46.27
CA ALA A 636 7.54 -23.00 47.38
C ALA A 636 8.57 -24.10 47.04
N SER A 637 8.47 -24.80 45.91
CA SER A 637 9.35 -25.94 45.60
C SER A 637 10.82 -25.57 45.36
N ARG A 638 11.10 -24.44 44.69
CA ARG A 638 12.45 -24.04 44.27
C ARG A 638 13.34 -23.50 45.40
N PHE A 639 12.76 -22.96 46.46
CA PHE A 639 13.49 -22.28 47.55
C PHE A 639 13.23 -22.90 48.93
N GLY A 640 12.61 -24.09 48.97
CA GLY A 640 12.25 -24.79 50.19
C GLY A 640 10.84 -24.47 50.68
N THR A 641 10.16 -25.50 51.17
CA THR A 641 8.78 -25.48 51.64
C THR A 641 8.75 -25.45 53.17
N LYS A 642 7.93 -24.60 53.79
CA LYS A 642 7.70 -24.68 55.25
C LYS A 642 6.84 -25.92 55.58
N TYR A 643 7.09 -26.55 56.71
CA TYR A 643 6.24 -27.62 57.24
C TYR A 643 4.79 -27.12 57.39
N GLY A 644 3.82 -27.92 56.96
CA GLY A 644 2.38 -27.58 57.02
C GLY A 644 1.85 -26.69 55.89
N VAL A 645 2.65 -26.36 54.86
CA VAL A 645 2.15 -25.63 53.68
C VAL A 645 1.42 -26.59 52.72
N ASP A 646 0.20 -26.22 52.36
CA ASP A 646 -0.60 -26.90 51.33
C ASP A 646 -0.07 -26.60 49.92
N LEU A 647 0.67 -27.57 49.35
CA LEU A 647 1.30 -27.48 48.04
C LEU A 647 0.34 -27.90 46.93
N LYS A 648 -0.34 -26.93 46.33
CA LYS A 648 -1.32 -27.18 45.27
C LYS A 648 -0.66 -27.35 43.91
N LEU A 649 -0.90 -28.50 43.29
CA LEU A 649 -0.65 -28.70 41.86
C LEU A 649 -1.74 -27.96 41.08
N GLU A 650 -1.34 -26.98 40.26
CA GLU A 650 -2.25 -26.13 39.50
C GLU A 650 -2.23 -26.52 38.02
N ASP A 651 -3.38 -26.83 37.44
CA ASP A 651 -3.52 -27.11 36.01
C ASP A 651 -3.27 -25.83 35.17
N SER A 652 -2.15 -25.80 34.44
CA SER A 652 -1.77 -24.63 33.63
C SER A 652 -2.75 -24.33 32.50
N LEU A 653 -3.52 -25.32 32.02
CA LEU A 653 -4.54 -25.12 31.00
C LEU A 653 -5.72 -24.33 31.55
N ALA A 654 -6.25 -24.74 32.70
CA ALA A 654 -7.32 -24.04 33.40
C ALA A 654 -6.89 -22.62 33.83
N GLN A 655 -5.62 -22.44 34.21
CA GLN A 655 -5.06 -21.11 34.49
C GLN A 655 -5.02 -20.22 33.24
N SER A 656 -4.58 -20.74 32.09
CA SER A 656 -4.47 -19.97 30.84
C SER A 656 -5.83 -19.61 30.22
N LEU A 657 -6.90 -20.34 30.59
CA LEU A 657 -8.29 -20.06 30.19
C LEU A 657 -9.04 -19.20 31.22
N THR A 658 -8.34 -18.62 32.19
CA THR A 658 -8.88 -17.69 33.20
C THR A 658 -8.06 -16.41 33.22
N ASP A 659 -8.65 -15.31 32.75
CA ASP A 659 -8.01 -13.99 32.94
C ASP A 659 -8.00 -13.67 34.44
N ARG A 660 -6.88 -13.18 34.96
CA ARG A 660 -6.72 -12.90 36.39
C ARG A 660 -6.85 -11.42 36.74
N VAL A 661 -6.91 -10.52 35.75
CA VAL A 661 -6.82 -9.07 35.95
C VAL A 661 -7.97 -8.36 35.21
N PRO A 662 -8.73 -7.45 35.84
CA PRO A 662 -8.61 -7.01 37.24
C PRO A 662 -9.15 -8.03 38.25
N ASN A 663 -10.00 -8.97 37.81
CA ASN A 663 -10.58 -10.02 38.65
C ASN A 663 -10.54 -11.38 37.92
N PRO A 664 -10.32 -12.51 38.62
CA PRO A 664 -10.38 -13.86 38.05
C PRO A 664 -11.68 -14.15 37.29
N THR A 665 -11.60 -14.19 35.96
CA THR A 665 -12.73 -14.33 35.03
C THR A 665 -12.41 -15.42 34.00
N PRO A 666 -12.98 -16.62 34.14
CA PRO A 666 -12.90 -17.67 33.13
C PRO A 666 -13.45 -17.19 31.78
N MET A 667 -12.86 -17.61 30.66
CA MET A 667 -13.30 -17.16 29.33
C MET A 667 -14.79 -17.45 29.06
N GLY A 668 -15.33 -18.55 29.60
CA GLY A 668 -16.76 -18.85 29.54
C GLY A 668 -17.65 -17.83 30.25
N ILE A 669 -17.20 -17.20 31.35
CA ILE A 669 -17.93 -16.11 32.01
C ILE A 669 -17.97 -14.86 31.12
N THR A 670 -16.92 -14.57 30.35
CA THR A 670 -16.96 -13.45 29.39
C THR A 670 -18.01 -13.64 28.29
N ALA A 671 -18.29 -14.89 27.91
CA ALA A 671 -19.36 -15.24 26.99
C ALA A 671 -20.75 -15.19 27.65
N GLU A 672 -20.89 -15.58 28.92
CA GLU A 672 -22.12 -15.36 29.71
C GLU A 672 -22.43 -13.86 29.87
N ASN A 673 -21.41 -13.02 30.10
CA ASN A 673 -21.57 -11.56 30.17
C ASN A 673 -22.14 -11.00 28.86
N LEU A 674 -21.63 -11.44 27.71
CA LEU A 674 -22.15 -11.07 26.39
C LEU A 674 -23.56 -11.63 26.15
N ALA A 675 -23.86 -12.86 26.59
CA ALA A 675 -25.20 -13.42 26.50
C ALA A 675 -26.23 -12.54 27.22
N ASN A 676 -25.91 -12.13 28.45
CA ASN A 676 -26.74 -11.23 29.25
C ASN A 676 -26.86 -9.83 28.61
N GLN A 677 -25.75 -9.24 28.16
CA GLN A 677 -25.72 -7.88 27.59
C GLN A 677 -26.52 -7.78 26.28
N TYR A 678 -26.43 -8.79 25.40
CA TYR A 678 -27.09 -8.79 24.09
C TYR A 678 -28.44 -9.52 24.08
N GLY A 679 -28.89 -10.06 25.22
CA GLY A 679 -30.14 -10.82 25.33
C GLY A 679 -30.14 -12.10 24.50
N ILE A 680 -29.00 -12.81 24.46
CA ILE A 680 -28.83 -14.06 23.72
C ILE A 680 -29.23 -15.21 24.62
N THR A 681 -30.20 -16.00 24.17
CA THR A 681 -30.76 -17.11 24.93
C THR A 681 -29.91 -18.38 24.78
N ARG A 682 -30.01 -19.26 25.79
CA ARG A 682 -29.47 -20.62 25.73
C ARG A 682 -29.91 -21.39 24.47
N GLN A 683 -31.17 -21.23 24.07
CA GLN A 683 -31.72 -21.89 22.88
C GLN A 683 -30.98 -21.44 21.61
N GLN A 684 -30.79 -20.13 21.41
CA GLN A 684 -30.05 -19.59 20.25
C GLN A 684 -28.59 -20.08 20.21
N CYS A 685 -27.93 -20.20 21.38
CA CYS A 685 -26.59 -20.78 21.46
C CYS A 685 -26.56 -22.25 20.99
N ASP A 686 -27.53 -23.06 21.39
CA ASP A 686 -27.62 -24.48 21.02
C ASP A 686 -28.02 -24.66 19.53
N GLU A 687 -28.92 -23.82 19.02
CA GLU A 687 -29.28 -23.76 17.59
C GLU A 687 -28.08 -23.40 16.71
N TYR A 688 -27.31 -22.38 17.09
CA TYR A 688 -26.09 -22.00 16.37
C TYR A 688 -25.03 -23.11 16.41
N ALA A 689 -24.85 -23.75 17.57
CA ALA A 689 -23.91 -24.85 17.72
C ALA A 689 -24.24 -26.04 16.79
N VAL A 690 -25.52 -26.42 16.70
CA VAL A 690 -25.98 -27.45 15.74
C VAL A 690 -25.73 -27.01 14.30
N GLN A 691 -25.96 -25.74 13.95
CA GLN A 691 -25.66 -25.22 12.63
C GLN A 691 -24.16 -25.31 12.29
N SER A 692 -23.25 -25.00 13.23
CA SER A 692 -21.80 -25.14 13.02
C SER A 692 -21.40 -26.61 12.74
N GLN A 693 -21.95 -27.57 13.50
CA GLN A 693 -21.73 -29.01 13.28
C GLN A 693 -22.24 -29.48 11.90
N GLN A 694 -23.42 -29.01 11.49
CA GLN A 694 -24.01 -29.33 10.18
C GLN A 694 -23.19 -28.75 9.02
N ARG A 695 -22.72 -27.51 9.14
CA ARG A 695 -21.87 -26.85 8.12
C ARG A 695 -20.51 -27.51 8.00
N TRP A 696 -19.88 -27.90 9.11
CA TRP A 696 -18.67 -28.70 9.07
C TRP A 696 -18.89 -30.03 8.34
N LYS A 697 -20.01 -30.73 8.60
CA LYS A 697 -20.32 -31.99 7.92
C LYS A 697 -20.51 -31.80 6.42
N ALA A 698 -21.28 -30.78 6.01
CA ALA A 698 -21.50 -30.45 4.61
C ALA A 698 -20.19 -30.04 3.90
N ALA A 699 -19.31 -29.30 4.58
CA ALA A 699 -18.00 -28.92 4.05
C ALA A 699 -17.06 -30.13 3.90
N LEU A 700 -17.06 -31.05 4.87
CA LEU A 700 -16.32 -32.32 4.78
C LEU A 700 -16.80 -33.15 3.59
N ASP A 701 -18.12 -33.32 3.44
CA ASP A 701 -18.70 -34.10 2.34
C ASP A 701 -18.45 -33.47 0.97
N ALA A 702 -18.31 -32.14 0.91
CA ALA A 702 -17.96 -31.38 -0.29
C ALA A 702 -16.45 -31.28 -0.55
N GLY A 703 -15.61 -32.02 0.19
CA GLY A 703 -14.15 -32.00 0.03
C GLY A 703 -13.46 -30.68 0.41
N ALA A 704 -14.16 -29.76 1.10
CA ALA A 704 -13.68 -28.40 1.32
C ALA A 704 -12.37 -28.31 2.12
N PHE A 705 -12.04 -29.33 2.90
CA PHE A 705 -10.83 -29.40 3.73
C PHE A 705 -9.67 -30.18 3.08
N GLU A 706 -9.84 -30.77 1.89
CA GLU A 706 -8.82 -31.64 1.27
C GLU A 706 -7.55 -30.87 0.88
N ALA A 707 -7.71 -29.63 0.40
CA ALA A 707 -6.58 -28.77 0.03
C ALA A 707 -5.79 -28.26 1.25
N GLU A 708 -6.45 -28.04 2.39
CA GLU A 708 -5.82 -27.48 3.59
C GLU A 708 -5.24 -28.54 4.55
N ILE A 709 -5.81 -29.75 4.62
CA ILE A 709 -5.34 -30.78 5.56
C ILE A 709 -4.07 -31.47 5.06
N ALA A 710 -3.05 -31.53 5.92
CA ALA A 710 -1.85 -32.34 5.79
C ALA A 710 -1.97 -33.59 6.70
N PRO A 711 -2.22 -34.79 6.14
CA PRO A 711 -2.38 -36.03 6.93
C PRO A 711 -1.16 -36.34 7.81
N ILE A 712 -1.40 -36.71 9.07
CA ILE A 712 -0.35 -37.19 9.99
C ILE A 712 -0.34 -38.72 9.96
N SER A 713 0.85 -39.32 9.85
CA SER A 713 1.02 -40.77 10.01
C SER A 713 1.24 -41.10 11.50
N LEU A 714 0.25 -41.75 12.13
CA LEU A 714 0.29 -42.16 13.53
C LEU A 714 0.70 -43.64 13.68
N PRO A 715 1.33 -44.03 14.80
CA PRO A 715 1.65 -45.43 15.09
C PRO A 715 0.41 -46.36 15.01
N PRO A 716 0.59 -47.62 14.60
CA PRO A 716 -0.52 -48.57 14.51
C PRO A 716 -1.11 -48.91 15.88
N LYS A 717 -2.45 -49.06 15.94
CA LYS A 717 -3.17 -49.49 17.16
C LYS A 717 -2.75 -50.88 17.68
N LYS A 718 -2.10 -51.71 16.86
CA LYS A 718 -1.54 -53.01 17.24
C LYS A 718 -0.10 -53.10 16.73
N ARG A 719 0.79 -53.71 17.51
CA ARG A 719 2.20 -53.94 17.12
C ARG A 719 2.25 -54.76 15.82
N GLY A 720 2.88 -54.19 14.78
CA GLY A 720 2.99 -54.81 13.45
C GLY A 720 1.83 -54.53 12.49
N GLY A 721 0.90 -53.64 12.82
CA GLY A 721 -0.10 -53.13 11.86
C GLY A 721 0.40 -51.94 11.03
N GLU A 722 -0.39 -51.56 10.02
CA GLU A 722 -0.14 -50.37 9.19
C GLU A 722 -0.32 -49.05 9.97
N PRO A 723 0.49 -48.01 9.69
CA PRO A 723 0.31 -46.68 10.27
C PRO A 723 -1.07 -46.09 9.99
N ILE A 724 -1.61 -45.34 10.95
CA ILE A 724 -2.94 -44.73 10.84
C ILE A 724 -2.79 -43.34 10.22
N SER A 725 -3.37 -43.14 9.04
CA SER A 725 -3.44 -41.82 8.41
C SER A 725 -4.52 -40.96 9.08
N PHE A 726 -4.09 -40.05 9.97
CA PHE A 726 -4.95 -39.09 10.65
C PHE A 726 -5.15 -37.84 9.77
N LYS A 727 -6.32 -37.77 9.13
CA LYS A 727 -6.65 -36.77 8.10
C LYS A 727 -8.04 -36.12 8.24
N GLN A 728 -8.72 -36.33 9.35
CA GLN A 728 -10.05 -35.81 9.62
C GLN A 728 -10.10 -35.29 11.05
N ASP A 729 -10.74 -34.15 11.25
CA ASP A 729 -10.92 -33.54 12.57
C ASP A 729 -11.70 -34.47 13.51
N GLU A 730 -11.22 -34.63 14.76
CA GLU A 730 -11.69 -35.64 15.72
C GLU A 730 -12.77 -35.10 16.68
N HIS A 731 -12.83 -33.78 16.88
CA HIS A 731 -13.81 -33.12 17.76
C HIS A 731 -15.27 -33.10 17.25
N PRO A 732 -15.57 -32.98 15.94
CA PRO A 732 -16.92 -32.78 15.42
C PRO A 732 -17.94 -33.86 15.79
N ARG A 733 -19.18 -33.42 15.99
CA ARG A 733 -20.33 -34.23 16.39
C ARG A 733 -21.51 -33.99 15.43
N PRO A 734 -21.42 -34.45 14.17
CA PRO A 734 -22.39 -34.14 13.12
C PRO A 734 -23.82 -34.64 13.40
N GLN A 735 -23.99 -35.56 14.35
CA GLN A 735 -25.26 -36.09 14.84
C GLN A 735 -25.91 -35.25 15.96
N ALA A 736 -25.34 -34.10 16.32
CA ALA A 736 -25.89 -33.21 17.34
C ALA A 736 -27.26 -32.61 16.92
N THR A 737 -28.22 -32.64 17.84
CA THR A 737 -29.54 -32.00 17.69
C THR A 737 -29.78 -30.99 18.81
N VAL A 738 -30.70 -30.04 18.61
CA VAL A 738 -31.01 -29.00 19.61
C VAL A 738 -31.54 -29.63 20.91
N GLU A 739 -32.34 -30.69 20.81
CA GLU A 739 -32.87 -31.44 21.96
C GLU A 739 -31.78 -32.24 22.69
N SER A 740 -30.71 -32.62 21.98
CA SER A 740 -29.54 -33.27 22.60
C SER A 740 -28.67 -32.27 23.36
N LEU A 741 -28.48 -31.06 22.80
CA LEU A 741 -27.73 -29.98 23.44
C LEU A 741 -28.50 -29.40 24.63
N ALA A 742 -29.82 -29.19 24.52
CA ALA A 742 -30.67 -28.65 25.59
C ALA A 742 -30.58 -29.44 26.91
N LYS A 743 -30.23 -30.73 26.86
CA LYS A 743 -30.03 -31.60 28.03
C LYS A 743 -28.71 -31.34 28.77
N LEU A 744 -27.76 -30.62 28.15
CA LEU A 744 -26.46 -30.33 28.75
C LEU A 744 -26.58 -29.23 29.81
N PRO A 745 -25.95 -29.41 30.99
CA PRO A 745 -25.95 -28.40 32.04
C PRO A 745 -25.09 -27.19 31.64
N PRO A 746 -25.47 -25.97 32.07
CA PRO A 746 -24.58 -24.80 32.06
C PRO A 746 -23.27 -25.10 32.81
N VAL A 747 -22.14 -24.64 32.27
CA VAL A 747 -20.80 -24.95 32.81
C VAL A 747 -20.27 -23.83 33.72
N PHE A 748 -20.48 -22.58 33.34
CA PHE A 748 -19.81 -21.43 33.99
C PHE A 748 -20.72 -20.65 34.95
N ALA A 749 -22.00 -20.47 34.59
CA ALA A 749 -22.97 -19.75 35.42
C ALA A 749 -24.20 -20.60 35.74
N LYS A 750 -24.77 -20.43 36.94
CA LYS A 750 -26.05 -21.05 37.30
C LYS A 750 -27.16 -20.50 36.40
N ASN A 751 -27.84 -21.37 35.66
CA ASN A 751 -28.80 -21.02 34.60
C ASN A 751 -28.19 -20.24 33.42
N GLY A 752 -26.87 -20.36 33.20
CA GLY A 752 -26.16 -19.73 32.09
C GLY A 752 -26.49 -20.30 30.71
N ALA A 753 -26.11 -19.56 29.67
CA ALA A 753 -26.27 -19.95 28.28
C ALA A 753 -25.14 -20.88 27.78
N VAL A 754 -23.98 -20.90 28.42
CA VAL A 754 -22.78 -21.60 27.93
C VAL A 754 -22.70 -23.04 28.44
N THR A 755 -22.55 -23.98 27.51
CA THR A 755 -22.37 -25.41 27.79
C THR A 755 -21.22 -26.02 27.00
N ALA A 756 -20.84 -27.26 27.35
CA ALA A 756 -19.91 -28.06 26.56
C ALA A 756 -20.39 -28.40 25.13
N GLY A 757 -21.67 -28.15 24.79
CA GLY A 757 -22.21 -28.36 23.44
C GLY A 757 -22.18 -27.12 22.55
N ASN A 758 -22.08 -25.93 23.14
CA ASN A 758 -22.12 -24.64 22.43
C ASN A 758 -20.87 -23.76 22.65
N ALA A 759 -19.82 -24.35 23.21
CA ALA A 759 -18.47 -23.80 23.33
C ALA A 759 -17.50 -24.60 22.45
N SER A 760 -16.40 -23.98 22.00
CA SER A 760 -15.35 -24.70 21.29
C SER A 760 -14.63 -25.72 22.17
N GLY A 761 -14.30 -26.88 21.59
CA GLY A 761 -13.49 -27.89 22.24
C GLY A 761 -12.04 -27.47 22.51
N ILE A 762 -11.52 -27.91 23.65
CA ILE A 762 -10.06 -28.04 23.89
C ILE A 762 -9.54 -29.08 22.89
N CYS A 763 -8.51 -28.72 22.13
CA CYS A 763 -8.03 -29.49 20.99
C CYS A 763 -6.52 -29.33 20.77
N ASP A 764 -5.93 -30.28 20.06
CA ASP A 764 -4.53 -30.28 19.67
C ASP A 764 -4.42 -30.07 18.16
N GLY A 765 -3.50 -29.23 17.70
CA GLY A 765 -3.30 -29.04 16.26
C GLY A 765 -2.40 -27.87 15.90
N ALA A 766 -2.02 -27.84 14.62
CA ALA A 766 -1.21 -26.77 14.04
C ALA A 766 -1.73 -26.35 12.67
N ALA A 767 -1.47 -25.09 12.32
CA ALA A 767 -1.67 -24.54 10.99
C ALA A 767 -0.46 -23.68 10.60
N ALA A 768 -0.04 -23.77 9.35
CA ALA A 768 1.06 -23.03 8.78
C ALA A 768 0.67 -22.44 7.41
N ASN A 769 1.32 -21.35 7.04
CA ASN A 769 1.23 -20.74 5.72
C ASN A 769 2.56 -20.04 5.41
N VAL A 770 2.82 -19.78 4.14
CA VAL A 770 4.02 -19.06 3.70
C VAL A 770 3.60 -17.71 3.16
N VAL A 771 4.16 -16.65 3.72
CA VAL A 771 3.87 -15.26 3.38
C VAL A 771 5.06 -14.70 2.60
N VAL A 772 4.79 -14.00 1.49
CA VAL A 772 5.81 -13.60 0.51
C VAL A 772 5.61 -12.18 0.00
N SER A 773 6.71 -11.52 -0.39
CA SER A 773 6.73 -10.24 -1.12
C SER A 773 6.29 -10.41 -2.60
N GLU A 774 5.91 -9.31 -3.25
CA GLU A 774 5.65 -9.30 -4.71
C GLU A 774 6.93 -9.64 -5.50
N GLU A 775 8.08 -9.23 -4.97
CA GLU A 775 9.42 -9.49 -5.47
C GLU A 775 9.74 -10.99 -5.41
N ALA A 776 9.41 -11.67 -4.32
CA ALA A 776 9.54 -13.12 -4.18
C ALA A 776 8.60 -13.87 -5.13
N VAL A 777 7.36 -13.41 -5.29
CA VAL A 777 6.41 -13.97 -6.28
C VAL A 777 7.00 -13.94 -7.69
N LYS A 778 7.57 -12.81 -8.10
CA LYS A 778 8.25 -12.66 -9.41
C LYS A 778 9.53 -13.48 -9.51
N ARG A 779 10.40 -13.43 -8.48
CA ARG A 779 11.71 -14.09 -8.42
C ARG A 779 11.62 -15.61 -8.55
N TYR A 780 10.63 -16.21 -7.88
CA TYR A 780 10.45 -17.66 -7.81
C TYR A 780 9.30 -18.19 -8.69
N GLY A 781 8.60 -17.33 -9.42
CA GLY A 781 7.46 -17.72 -10.27
C GLY A 781 6.28 -18.30 -9.46
N LEU A 782 6.04 -17.78 -8.26
CA LEU A 782 5.02 -18.30 -7.35
C LEU A 782 3.60 -18.03 -7.87
N LYS A 783 2.66 -18.90 -7.51
CA LYS A 783 1.22 -18.71 -7.72
C LYS A 783 0.55 -18.45 -6.36
N PRO A 784 0.48 -17.19 -5.89
CA PRO A 784 -0.09 -16.90 -4.59
C PRO A 784 -1.58 -17.23 -4.52
N LEU A 785 -2.03 -17.72 -3.36
CA LEU A 785 -3.41 -18.05 -3.08
C LEU A 785 -4.25 -16.79 -2.79
N ALA A 786 -3.69 -15.83 -2.07
CA ALA A 786 -4.38 -14.59 -1.71
C ALA A 786 -3.39 -13.45 -1.46
N LYS A 787 -3.85 -12.21 -1.65
CA LYS A 787 -3.18 -11.00 -1.20
C LYS A 787 -3.68 -10.64 0.20
N VAL A 788 -2.77 -10.25 1.10
CA VAL A 788 -3.09 -9.62 2.39
C VAL A 788 -3.37 -8.14 2.13
N VAL A 789 -4.64 -7.74 2.17
CA VAL A 789 -5.05 -6.36 1.87
C VAL A 789 -4.83 -5.44 3.06
N ALA A 790 -5.29 -5.86 4.24
CA ALA A 790 -5.17 -5.09 5.47
C ALA A 790 -5.25 -5.99 6.71
N TYR A 791 -4.72 -5.50 7.82
CA TYR A 791 -4.85 -6.11 9.14
C TYR A 791 -5.08 -5.07 10.24
N HIS A 792 -5.82 -5.47 11.27
CA HIS A 792 -6.11 -4.65 12.45
C HIS A 792 -6.05 -5.48 13.73
N VAL A 793 -5.53 -4.86 14.79
CA VAL A 793 -5.50 -5.39 16.15
C VAL A 793 -6.03 -4.29 17.05
N ASN A 794 -6.97 -4.64 17.92
CA ASN A 794 -7.66 -3.72 18.82
C ASN A 794 -7.78 -4.33 20.23
N ALA A 795 -8.09 -3.48 21.20
CA ALA A 795 -8.41 -3.87 22.56
C ALA A 795 -9.86 -3.50 22.91
N VAL A 796 -10.45 -4.23 23.86
CA VAL A 796 -11.77 -4.03 24.45
C VAL A 796 -11.71 -4.38 25.95
N GLU A 797 -12.78 -4.12 26.68
CA GLU A 797 -12.90 -4.51 28.10
C GLU A 797 -12.73 -6.04 28.28
N PRO A 798 -11.75 -6.53 29.09
CA PRO A 798 -11.46 -7.96 29.22
C PRO A 798 -12.64 -8.81 29.69
N THR A 799 -13.51 -8.27 30.55
CA THR A 799 -14.70 -8.99 31.03
C THR A 799 -15.74 -9.29 29.93
N VAL A 800 -15.61 -8.66 28.75
CA VAL A 800 -16.42 -8.92 27.54
C VAL A 800 -15.54 -9.13 26.30
N MET A 801 -14.33 -9.69 26.47
CA MET A 801 -13.31 -9.88 25.41
C MET A 801 -13.83 -10.44 24.08
N GLY A 802 -14.88 -11.27 24.14
CA GLY A 802 -15.55 -11.87 23.00
C GLY A 802 -16.07 -10.89 21.94
N ILE A 803 -16.35 -9.64 22.31
CA ILE A 803 -16.84 -8.60 21.38
C ILE A 803 -15.74 -7.94 20.55
N GLY A 804 -14.46 -8.19 20.88
CA GLY A 804 -13.29 -7.62 20.18
C GLY A 804 -13.38 -7.60 18.65
N PRO A 805 -13.85 -8.67 17.97
CA PRO A 805 -14.01 -8.72 16.52
C PRO A 805 -14.91 -7.63 15.91
N VAL A 806 -15.81 -7.02 16.68
CA VAL A 806 -16.65 -5.91 16.18
C VAL A 806 -15.79 -4.74 15.73
N GLU A 807 -14.96 -4.23 16.64
CA GLU A 807 -14.03 -3.13 16.36
C GLU A 807 -12.84 -3.60 15.51
N GLY A 808 -12.46 -4.88 15.61
CA GLY A 808 -11.47 -5.51 14.72
C GLY A 808 -11.87 -5.44 13.26
N ILE A 809 -13.11 -5.83 12.94
CA ILE A 809 -13.67 -5.84 11.59
C ILE A 809 -13.93 -4.41 11.10
N ARG A 810 -14.54 -3.54 11.93
CA ARG A 810 -14.72 -2.12 11.60
C ARG A 810 -13.38 -1.43 11.28
N GLY A 811 -12.35 -1.70 12.07
CA GLY A 811 -11.00 -1.14 11.91
C GLY A 811 -10.24 -1.67 10.70
N VAL A 812 -10.32 -2.99 10.40
CA VAL A 812 -9.63 -3.56 9.23
C VAL A 812 -10.28 -3.16 7.91
N LEU A 813 -11.61 -3.09 7.84
CA LEU A 813 -12.33 -2.61 6.66
C LEU A 813 -12.01 -1.14 6.37
N LYS A 814 -12.01 -0.29 7.41
CA LYS A 814 -11.57 1.12 7.30
C LYS A 814 -10.14 1.23 6.75
N LYS A 815 -9.21 0.39 7.22
CA LYS A 815 -7.83 0.35 6.69
C LYS A 815 -7.74 -0.13 5.25
N ALA A 816 -8.59 -1.07 4.84
CA ALA A 816 -8.65 -1.59 3.48
C ALA A 816 -9.34 -0.64 2.48
N GLY A 817 -10.02 0.40 2.95
CA GLY A 817 -10.90 1.23 2.13
C GLY A 817 -12.17 0.51 1.67
N LEU A 818 -12.54 -0.58 2.34
CA LEU A 818 -13.69 -1.44 2.01
C LEU A 818 -14.86 -1.20 2.97
N LYS A 819 -16.05 -1.57 2.53
CA LYS A 819 -17.29 -1.61 3.33
C LYS A 819 -17.67 -3.05 3.66
N MET A 820 -18.64 -3.22 4.56
CA MET A 820 -19.20 -4.53 4.90
C MET A 820 -19.88 -5.22 3.70
N GLU A 821 -20.45 -4.44 2.77
CA GLU A 821 -21.12 -4.94 1.56
C GLU A 821 -20.17 -5.56 0.54
N ASP A 822 -18.90 -5.13 0.51
CA ASP A 822 -17.87 -5.61 -0.41
C ASP A 822 -17.34 -7.01 -0.05
N ILE A 823 -17.63 -7.49 1.17
CA ILE A 823 -17.10 -8.76 1.69
C ILE A 823 -18.01 -9.92 1.30
N ASP A 824 -17.43 -10.93 0.65
CA ASP A 824 -18.10 -12.16 0.25
C ASP A 824 -18.32 -13.12 1.42
N LEU A 825 -17.32 -13.29 2.29
CA LEU A 825 -17.31 -14.28 3.37
C LEU A 825 -16.63 -13.75 4.64
N PHE A 826 -17.11 -14.22 5.79
CA PHE A 826 -16.52 -14.00 7.10
C PHE A 826 -16.20 -15.36 7.77
N ASP A 827 -15.02 -15.54 8.35
CA ASP A 827 -14.75 -16.63 9.32
C ASP A 827 -14.32 -15.98 10.64
N ILE A 828 -15.23 -16.02 11.61
CA ILE A 828 -15.05 -15.46 12.95
C ILE A 828 -14.98 -16.61 13.93
N ASN A 829 -13.88 -16.69 14.69
CA ASN A 829 -13.63 -17.81 15.60
C ASN A 829 -14.77 -18.02 16.60
N GLU A 830 -15.28 -19.25 16.67
CA GLU A 830 -16.42 -19.62 17.52
C GLU A 830 -15.95 -20.10 18.90
N ALA A 831 -15.30 -19.24 19.67
CA ALA A 831 -14.87 -19.63 21.03
C ALA A 831 -16.08 -20.05 21.88
N PHE A 832 -17.19 -19.30 21.76
CA PHE A 832 -18.48 -19.62 22.36
C PHE A 832 -19.60 -19.14 21.45
N ALA A 833 -20.71 -19.89 21.34
CA ALA A 833 -21.86 -19.48 20.53
C ALA A 833 -22.42 -18.10 20.96
N ALA A 834 -22.50 -17.85 22.28
CA ALA A 834 -22.92 -16.56 22.82
C ALA A 834 -22.01 -15.39 22.39
N GLN A 835 -20.69 -15.62 22.33
CA GLN A 835 -19.72 -14.63 21.87
C GLN A 835 -19.89 -14.36 20.37
N TRP A 836 -20.01 -15.40 19.56
CA TRP A 836 -20.18 -15.29 18.11
C TRP A 836 -21.50 -14.58 17.77
N LEU A 837 -22.60 -14.95 18.42
CA LEU A 837 -23.92 -14.35 18.23
C LEU A 837 -23.95 -12.87 18.64
N ALA A 838 -23.18 -12.46 19.66
CA ALA A 838 -23.04 -11.05 20.02
C ALA A 838 -22.36 -10.24 18.91
N VAL A 839 -21.26 -10.77 18.33
CA VAL A 839 -20.57 -10.14 17.20
C VAL A 839 -21.46 -10.10 15.95
N GLN A 840 -22.15 -11.20 15.63
CA GLN A 840 -23.07 -11.31 14.49
C GLN A 840 -24.20 -10.27 14.60
N LYS A 841 -24.79 -10.11 15.79
CA LYS A 841 -25.88 -9.16 16.06
C LYS A 841 -25.42 -7.70 16.00
N GLU A 842 -24.26 -7.38 16.56
CA GLU A 842 -23.70 -6.02 16.62
C GLU A 842 -23.18 -5.52 15.25
N LEU A 843 -22.73 -6.42 14.39
CA LEU A 843 -22.30 -6.09 13.01
C LEU A 843 -23.37 -6.33 11.94
N GLY A 844 -24.49 -6.99 12.28
CA GLY A 844 -25.53 -7.38 11.33
C GLY A 844 -25.04 -8.39 10.28
N LEU A 845 -24.13 -9.30 10.64
CA LEU A 845 -23.47 -10.18 9.66
C LEU A 845 -24.46 -11.18 9.04
N PRO A 846 -24.46 -11.36 7.70
CA PRO A 846 -25.31 -12.34 7.06
C PRO A 846 -24.88 -13.78 7.41
N MET A 847 -25.84 -14.59 7.87
CA MET A 847 -25.58 -15.96 8.33
C MET A 847 -24.99 -16.83 7.22
N GLU A 848 -25.46 -16.66 6.00
CA GLU A 848 -25.07 -17.40 4.80
C GLU A 848 -23.68 -17.02 4.25
N LYS A 849 -23.13 -15.88 4.68
CA LYS A 849 -21.74 -15.46 4.39
C LYS A 849 -20.75 -15.80 5.51
N SER A 850 -21.24 -16.12 6.71
CA SER A 850 -20.41 -16.23 7.92
C SER A 850 -20.20 -17.69 8.30
N ASN A 851 -18.96 -18.11 8.56
CA ASN A 851 -18.56 -19.46 9.00
C ASN A 851 -19.18 -20.58 8.12
N VAL A 852 -19.07 -20.44 6.79
CA VAL A 852 -19.79 -21.28 5.82
C VAL A 852 -19.37 -22.75 5.83
N ASN A 853 -18.16 -23.06 6.31
CA ASN A 853 -17.66 -24.43 6.47
C ASN A 853 -17.79 -24.95 7.92
N GLY A 854 -18.57 -24.27 8.77
CA GLY A 854 -18.57 -24.46 10.22
C GLY A 854 -17.36 -23.77 10.87
N GLY A 855 -17.23 -23.90 12.19
CA GLY A 855 -16.16 -23.26 12.95
C GLY A 855 -15.80 -24.00 14.24
N ALA A 856 -15.17 -23.29 15.18
CA ALA A 856 -14.50 -23.88 16.33
C ALA A 856 -15.41 -24.66 17.31
N ILE A 857 -16.74 -24.48 17.27
CA ILE A 857 -17.67 -25.36 18.01
C ILE A 857 -17.68 -26.78 17.42
N ALA A 858 -17.52 -26.92 16.11
CA ALA A 858 -17.39 -28.21 15.44
C ALA A 858 -15.94 -28.74 15.48
N LEU A 859 -14.99 -27.98 14.94
CA LEU A 859 -13.62 -28.47 14.69
C LEU A 859 -12.62 -28.21 15.85
N GLY A 860 -13.01 -27.51 16.90
CA GLY A 860 -12.18 -27.24 18.09
C GLY A 860 -11.32 -25.97 18.01
N HIS A 861 -10.71 -25.60 19.14
CA HIS A 861 -9.94 -24.34 19.30
C HIS A 861 -8.54 -24.55 19.92
N PRO A 862 -7.58 -25.17 19.21
CA PRO A 862 -6.16 -25.03 19.56
C PRO A 862 -5.76 -23.55 19.41
N LEU A 863 -5.41 -22.91 20.52
CA LEU A 863 -5.50 -21.46 20.71
C LEU A 863 -4.68 -20.69 19.65
N ALA A 864 -3.37 -20.93 19.58
CA ALA A 864 -2.48 -20.25 18.63
C ALA A 864 -2.73 -20.64 17.18
N ALA A 865 -3.05 -21.90 16.92
CA ALA A 865 -3.29 -22.42 15.57
C ALA A 865 -4.56 -21.83 14.92
N SER A 866 -5.51 -21.33 15.72
CA SER A 866 -6.84 -20.98 15.20
C SER A 866 -6.86 -19.79 14.24
N GLY A 867 -6.05 -18.76 14.44
CA GLY A 867 -5.93 -17.66 13.46
C GLY A 867 -5.33 -18.09 12.13
N ALA A 868 -4.36 -19.00 12.17
CA ALA A 868 -3.78 -19.61 10.98
C ALA A 868 -4.77 -20.60 10.31
N ARG A 869 -5.55 -21.37 11.08
CA ARG A 869 -6.66 -22.21 10.57
C ARG A 869 -7.69 -21.37 9.81
N ILE A 870 -8.14 -20.26 10.39
CA ILE A 870 -9.11 -19.35 9.76
C ILE A 870 -8.55 -18.85 8.43
N THR A 871 -7.33 -18.32 8.47
CA THR A 871 -6.66 -17.82 7.26
C THR A 871 -6.58 -18.91 6.18
N ASN A 872 -6.12 -20.11 6.55
CA ASN A 872 -5.99 -21.23 5.63
C ASN A 872 -7.35 -21.64 5.03
N ASN A 873 -8.40 -21.75 5.85
CA ASN A 873 -9.73 -22.11 5.34
C ASN A 873 -10.32 -21.03 4.44
N LEU A 874 -10.10 -19.76 4.76
CA LEU A 874 -10.51 -18.64 3.93
C LEU A 874 -9.82 -18.63 2.57
N VAL A 875 -8.48 -18.80 2.48
CA VAL A 875 -7.78 -18.80 1.18
C VAL A 875 -8.17 -19.97 0.27
N HIS A 876 -8.47 -21.15 0.82
CA HIS A 876 -8.97 -22.26 0.01
C HIS A 876 -10.45 -22.08 -0.38
N THR A 877 -11.26 -21.54 0.53
CA THR A 877 -12.70 -21.35 0.28
C THR A 877 -12.99 -20.23 -0.70
N LEU A 878 -12.21 -19.14 -0.69
CA LEU A 878 -12.38 -18.05 -1.66
C LEU A 878 -12.10 -18.50 -3.10
N HIS A 879 -11.17 -19.44 -3.31
CA HIS A 879 -10.96 -20.07 -4.61
C HIS A 879 -12.09 -21.03 -4.96
N ARG A 880 -12.40 -21.97 -4.07
CA ARG A 880 -13.46 -22.99 -4.26
C ARG A 880 -14.84 -22.39 -4.56
N LEU A 881 -15.16 -21.24 -3.95
CA LEU A 881 -16.44 -20.52 -4.14
C LEU A 881 -16.34 -19.32 -5.09
N ASN A 882 -15.20 -19.13 -5.77
CA ASN A 882 -14.96 -18.05 -6.74
C ASN A 882 -15.27 -16.64 -6.17
N LYS A 883 -14.86 -16.39 -4.93
CA LYS A 883 -15.07 -15.14 -4.17
C LYS A 883 -13.87 -14.21 -4.24
N ARG A 884 -14.06 -12.92 -3.95
CA ARG A 884 -12.99 -11.91 -4.04
C ARG A 884 -12.46 -11.51 -2.67
N TYR A 885 -13.29 -10.89 -1.83
CA TYR A 885 -12.85 -10.35 -0.53
C TYR A 885 -13.41 -11.13 0.63
N VAL A 886 -12.55 -11.51 1.58
CA VAL A 886 -12.95 -12.26 2.77
C VAL A 886 -12.30 -11.69 4.03
N VAL A 887 -12.97 -11.85 5.16
CA VAL A 887 -12.53 -11.36 6.48
C VAL A 887 -12.34 -12.52 7.45
N GLY A 888 -11.15 -12.65 8.00
CA GLY A 888 -10.86 -13.54 9.13
C GLY A 888 -10.77 -12.75 10.42
N SER A 889 -11.35 -13.22 11.53
CA SER A 889 -11.25 -12.56 12.83
C SER A 889 -11.31 -13.50 14.03
N ALA A 890 -10.67 -13.13 15.14
CA ALA A 890 -10.81 -13.82 16.43
C ALA A 890 -10.86 -12.85 17.61
N CYS A 891 -11.70 -13.16 18.61
CA CYS A 891 -11.59 -12.59 19.94
C CYS A 891 -10.39 -13.20 20.67
N ILE A 892 -9.84 -12.48 21.64
CA ILE A 892 -8.60 -12.83 22.34
C ILE A 892 -8.78 -12.54 23.83
N GLY A 893 -8.52 -13.55 24.67
CA GLY A 893 -8.53 -13.40 26.14
C GLY A 893 -7.60 -12.27 26.60
N GLY A 894 -7.97 -11.57 27.68
CA GLY A 894 -7.32 -10.30 28.06
C GLY A 894 -7.85 -9.09 27.28
N GLY A 895 -9.00 -9.20 26.61
CA GLY A 895 -9.68 -8.05 26.00
C GLY A 895 -9.07 -7.56 24.70
N GLN A 896 -8.85 -8.44 23.72
CA GLN A 896 -8.29 -8.07 22.42
C GLN A 896 -9.01 -8.73 21.24
N ALA A 897 -8.72 -8.26 20.03
CA ALA A 897 -9.04 -8.95 18.79
C ALA A 897 -7.96 -8.75 17.72
N CYS A 898 -7.97 -9.65 16.74
CA CYS A 898 -7.15 -9.56 15.54
C CYS A 898 -8.02 -9.91 14.33
N SER A 899 -7.93 -9.09 13.28
CA SER A 899 -8.72 -9.22 12.05
C SER A 899 -7.85 -8.96 10.81
N ILE A 900 -8.12 -9.71 9.74
CA ILE A 900 -7.39 -9.66 8.46
C ILE A 900 -8.37 -9.64 7.28
N VAL A 901 -8.07 -8.84 6.26
CA VAL A 901 -8.77 -8.85 4.96
C VAL A 901 -7.87 -9.51 3.93
N LEU A 902 -8.42 -10.48 3.21
CA LEU A 902 -7.74 -11.19 2.12
C LEU A 902 -8.48 -10.95 0.81
N GLU A 903 -7.72 -10.81 -0.28
CA GLU A 903 -8.22 -10.73 -1.65
C GLU A 903 -7.72 -11.93 -2.48
N ARG A 904 -8.59 -12.50 -3.31
CA ARG A 904 -8.20 -13.52 -4.28
C ARG A 904 -7.26 -12.95 -5.35
N VAL A 905 -6.19 -13.67 -5.66
CA VAL A 905 -5.32 -13.43 -6.83
C VAL A 905 -5.82 -14.22 -8.04
#